data_AF-A0AB38YGS5-F1
#
_entry.id   AF-A0AB38YGS5-F1
#
_cell.length_a   1.000
_cell.length_b   1.000
_cell.length_c   1.000
_cell.angle_alpha   90.00
_cell.angle_beta   90.00
_cell.angle_gamma   90.00
#
_symmetry.space_group_name_H-M   'P 1'
#
loop_
_entity.id
_entity.type
_entity.pdbx_description
1 polymer ?
#
loop_
_entity_poly.entity_id
_entity_poly.type
_entity_poly.pdbx_seq_one_letter_code
_entity_poly.pdbx_strand_id
1 'polypeptide(L)'
;MRAFHFTALTTAALVLSACARNDGTDVASADSLSSELSAPDTQVVERMIFPGPDFPEPRDLGPSTLTQVTQPMALERFLKAGLVRAYNEAPPMMIMRTMGMAETTADSAPSAPVSETNTIEQGVDEADRVKYLNDHLYILNQPDVFYPWHPVEGGWRGEREIKPASIQAFSVNPDATHRAQGSFELHPDLVWVNGFYTRGDSLLAVGGRRMPYHGWNEPLYWQNGKVAVEALNVQRPDRIRADWTLTIDGDLVDSRRVDNHLVLVTRFSPSIKGIEYAWNDDEAKARNASLVAATPLKDLLPSMTFNDQHIDPAVLAQGCYLPLDGEWADAGYHTLTQITVIDLDHPEQFTTECAATPINGIYQNREAVYLLDSPDWNSQRSQLHRFDLTTVRPAYYDSYDYDGALGWNNPEFRIREHNNVLTLVTTEYVNDDWWHRLINVAVEPSGFRELAVLPNPRQPERIGKPRENVQGVRLTDDRAFIVTFERTDPLYVIDITRPAEPYMTDAYEETGFSDYLHRVTDDLLVGIGFQANLDGVQTALKVSLYDASVPGDLRSVYDDEWGGRGSWAPVLHNHHALTGLAWPNQPRYRLAFPVMLAEDWNDRQGGVLLYDITTAPAPTWDSQWVPIDSRDQDGWMAVQDARAFFYGDAVHLVWGRELISFPWQNPTAQRRTAW
;
A
#
# COMPACT_ATOMS: atom_id res chain seq x y z
N MET A 1 63.08 10.42 40.60
CA MET A 1 63.32 11.88 40.80
C MET A 1 63.30 12.58 39.44
N ARG A 2 63.32 13.92 39.43
CA ARG A 2 63.34 14.88 38.29
C ARG A 2 64.32 14.52 37.15
N ALA A 3 64.30 15.12 35.94
CA ALA A 3 63.31 15.78 35.03
C ALA A 3 64.10 16.63 33.99
N PHE A 4 63.45 17.15 32.92
CA PHE A 4 63.92 18.23 32.00
C PHE A 4 65.16 17.91 31.10
N HIS A 5 65.47 18.61 29.98
CA HIS A 5 64.70 19.23 28.87
C HIS A 5 65.68 19.80 27.79
N PHE A 6 65.29 19.77 26.49
CA PHE A 6 65.77 20.66 25.39
C PHE A 6 67.31 20.62 25.07
N THR A 7 67.87 21.18 23.97
CA THR A 7 67.41 22.22 22.99
C THR A 7 67.93 21.95 21.56
N ALA A 8 67.30 22.59 20.55
CA ALA A 8 67.52 22.56 19.10
C ALA A 8 68.93 22.86 18.53
N LEU A 9 69.17 22.58 17.22
CA LEU A 9 69.37 23.60 16.15
C LEU A 9 69.46 23.06 14.68
N THR A 10 68.59 23.61 13.80
CA THR A 10 68.76 24.14 12.41
C THR A 10 69.84 23.63 11.41
N THR A 11 69.47 23.42 10.12
CA THR A 11 69.82 24.26 8.89
C THR A 11 70.01 23.48 7.55
N ALA A 12 69.54 24.06 6.41
CA ALA A 12 69.99 23.88 4.99
C ALA A 12 69.62 22.58 4.22
N ALA A 13 69.53 22.52 2.86
CA ALA A 13 69.71 23.53 1.78
C ALA A 13 69.09 23.09 0.41
N LEU A 14 69.19 23.98 -0.61
CA LEU A 14 69.06 23.82 -2.10
C LEU A 14 67.65 23.83 -2.75
N VAL A 15 67.45 24.21 -4.05
CA VAL A 15 67.92 25.37 -4.87
C VAL A 15 67.35 25.33 -6.32
N LEU A 16 66.91 26.49 -6.87
CA LEU A 16 66.68 26.84 -8.31
C LEU A 16 65.60 26.04 -9.12
N SER A 17 64.96 26.56 -10.19
CA SER A 17 64.97 27.91 -10.84
C SER A 17 63.67 28.23 -11.63
N ALA A 18 63.56 29.49 -12.08
CA ALA A 18 62.57 30.08 -13.01
C ALA A 18 61.13 30.24 -12.45
N CYS A 19 60.33 31.25 -12.81
CA CYS A 19 60.52 32.52 -13.55
C CYS A 19 59.57 33.57 -12.90
N ALA A 20 59.79 34.90 -12.83
CA ALA A 20 60.25 35.93 -13.80
C ALA A 20 59.21 36.23 -14.92
N ARG A 21 58.57 37.42 -15.02
CA ARG A 21 58.63 38.73 -14.30
C ARG A 21 57.18 39.31 -14.24
N ASN A 22 56.71 40.02 -13.21
CA ASN A 22 57.13 41.28 -12.54
C ASN A 22 56.52 42.55 -13.19
N ASP A 23 56.40 43.61 -12.39
CA ASP A 23 55.84 44.96 -12.68
C ASP A 23 54.28 45.03 -12.66
N GLY A 24 53.63 46.00 -11.99
CA GLY A 24 54.15 47.03 -11.08
C GLY A 24 53.07 47.87 -10.37
N THR A 25 53.34 48.19 -9.10
CA THR A 25 52.80 49.25 -8.22
C THR A 25 51.65 50.18 -8.68
N ASP A 26 50.69 50.42 -7.78
CA ASP A 26 50.36 51.80 -7.36
C ASP A 26 49.88 51.86 -5.87
N VAL A 27 50.01 53.00 -5.18
CA VAL A 27 49.89 53.09 -3.70
C VAL A 27 49.30 54.42 -3.17
N ALA A 28 48.18 54.36 -2.45
CA ALA A 28 47.67 55.38 -1.48
C ALA A 28 46.36 54.86 -0.81
N SER A 29 45.86 55.34 0.34
CA SER A 29 46.41 55.83 1.63
C SER A 29 45.21 56.19 2.55
N ALA A 30 45.25 56.19 3.89
CA ALA A 30 46.07 55.53 4.92
C ALA A 30 45.32 55.56 6.27
N ASP A 31 45.81 54.83 7.29
CA ASP A 31 45.37 54.79 8.71
C ASP A 31 43.89 54.38 8.98
N SER A 32 43.63 53.29 9.72
CA SER A 32 44.09 53.09 11.11
C SER A 32 44.10 51.60 11.52
N LEU A 33 44.91 51.24 12.52
CA LEU A 33 45.27 49.85 12.86
C LEU A 33 45.15 49.52 14.37
N SER A 34 44.19 48.66 14.71
CA SER A 34 44.12 47.81 15.93
C SER A 34 42.79 47.04 15.88
N SER A 35 42.67 45.73 16.12
CA SER A 35 43.60 44.63 16.42
C SER A 35 43.01 43.34 15.75
N GLU A 36 43.57 42.13 15.72
CA GLU A 36 44.33 41.33 16.68
C GLU A 36 45.30 40.34 15.98
N LEU A 37 46.06 39.55 16.74
CA LEU A 37 46.89 38.44 16.23
C LEU A 37 46.46 37.09 16.83
N SER A 38 46.45 36.04 16.02
CA SER A 38 47.04 34.73 16.39
C SER A 38 47.35 33.89 15.13
N ALA A 39 48.15 32.84 15.28
CA ALA A 39 48.86 32.15 14.19
C ALA A 39 48.48 30.64 14.10
N PRO A 40 48.85 29.90 13.02
CA PRO A 40 48.22 28.63 12.65
C PRO A 40 49.05 27.36 12.96
N ASP A 41 48.41 26.19 12.75
CA ASP A 41 48.93 24.86 12.29
C ASP A 41 50.23 24.24 12.88
N THR A 42 50.42 22.91 12.96
CA THR A 42 49.78 21.77 12.25
C THR A 42 49.90 20.45 13.05
N GLN A 43 48.84 19.62 13.05
CA GLN A 43 48.83 18.14 13.29
C GLN A 43 49.47 17.65 14.63
N VAL A 44 49.68 16.37 15.01
CA VAL A 44 49.42 14.96 14.53
C VAL A 44 49.26 14.08 15.82
N VAL A 45 48.72 12.84 15.91
CA VAL A 45 48.10 11.83 15.02
C VAL A 45 47.07 11.03 15.85
N GLU A 46 45.96 10.54 15.26
CA GLU A 46 45.50 9.12 15.34
C GLU A 46 44.26 8.89 14.44
N ARG A 47 43.95 7.64 14.08
CA ARG A 47 42.83 7.26 13.19
C ARG A 47 41.86 6.30 13.91
N MET A 48 40.63 6.75 14.17
CA MET A 48 39.38 5.96 14.13
C MET A 48 38.21 6.84 14.58
N ILE A 49 37.37 7.27 13.63
CA ILE A 49 35.97 7.72 13.79
C ILE A 49 35.35 7.82 12.38
N PHE A 50 34.02 7.74 12.32
CA PHE A 50 33.18 7.51 11.14
C PHE A 50 33.32 8.56 10.01
N PRO A 51 32.94 8.22 8.76
CA PRO A 51 32.90 9.18 7.66
C PRO A 51 31.99 10.37 7.93
N GLY A 52 32.38 11.54 7.41
CA GLY A 52 31.52 12.72 7.30
C GLY A 52 30.49 12.59 6.16
N PRO A 53 29.69 13.64 5.91
CA PRO A 53 28.51 13.55 5.05
C PRO A 53 28.86 13.57 3.55
N ASP A 54 28.96 12.38 2.97
CA ASP A 54 28.76 12.08 1.54
C ASP A 54 28.25 10.62 1.45
N PHE A 55 27.15 10.31 2.15
CA PHE A 55 26.43 9.04 2.03
C PHE A 55 25.27 9.22 1.05
N PRO A 56 25.08 8.33 0.06
CA PRO A 56 23.90 8.37 -0.81
C PRO A 56 22.61 8.17 0.01
N GLU A 57 21.48 8.74 -0.43
CA GLU A 57 20.19 8.35 0.12
C GLU A 57 19.91 6.88 -0.27
N PRO A 58 19.13 6.11 0.52
CA PRO A 58 18.76 4.74 0.16
C PRO A 58 18.08 4.58 -1.21
N ARG A 59 17.56 5.67 -1.78
CA ARG A 59 16.97 5.75 -3.12
C ARG A 59 17.99 5.97 -4.25
N ASP A 60 19.18 6.49 -3.92
CA ASP A 60 20.31 6.66 -4.84
C ASP A 60 21.16 5.39 -4.95
N LEU A 61 21.06 4.51 -3.94
CA LEU A 61 21.75 3.22 -3.92
C LEU A 61 21.18 2.28 -4.99
N GLY A 62 22.08 1.56 -5.67
CA GLY A 62 21.67 0.53 -6.63
C GLY A 62 20.91 -0.63 -5.96
N PRO A 63 20.01 -1.32 -6.69
CA PRO A 63 19.26 -2.47 -6.17
C PRO A 63 20.17 -3.60 -5.67
N SER A 64 19.68 -4.40 -4.73
CA SER A 64 20.46 -5.46 -4.07
C SER A 64 19.62 -6.69 -3.70
N THR A 65 20.22 -7.88 -3.78
CA THR A 65 19.62 -9.12 -3.27
C THR A 65 19.73 -9.17 -1.75
N LEU A 66 18.65 -9.57 -1.07
CA LEU A 66 18.65 -9.61 0.39
C LEU A 66 19.37 -10.86 0.91
N THR A 67 20.34 -10.68 1.79
CA THR A 67 21.08 -11.74 2.46
C THR A 67 20.53 -11.97 3.87
N GLN A 68 20.29 -13.24 4.23
CA GLN A 68 19.87 -13.61 5.59
C GLN A 68 20.97 -13.30 6.62
N VAL A 69 20.59 -12.63 7.71
CA VAL A 69 21.51 -12.31 8.81
C VAL A 69 21.96 -13.58 9.53
N THR A 70 23.26 -13.86 9.49
CA THR A 70 23.86 -14.99 10.23
C THR A 70 24.36 -14.60 11.62
N GLN A 71 24.59 -13.31 11.89
CA GLN A 71 25.11 -12.78 13.15
C GLN A 71 24.35 -11.51 13.59
N PRO A 72 23.83 -11.44 14.83
CA PRO A 72 23.04 -10.29 15.29
C PRO A 72 23.77 -8.93 15.17
N MET A 73 25.11 -8.92 15.30
CA MET A 73 25.92 -7.71 15.14
C MET A 73 25.84 -7.10 13.72
N ALA A 74 25.52 -7.88 12.69
CA ALA A 74 25.33 -7.35 11.34
C ALA A 74 24.06 -6.49 11.27
N LEU A 75 22.94 -7.02 11.78
CA LEU A 75 21.68 -6.28 11.90
C LEU A 75 21.83 -5.05 12.81
N GLU A 76 22.53 -5.19 13.94
CA GLU A 76 22.77 -4.07 14.86
C GLU A 76 23.57 -2.94 14.21
N ARG A 77 24.66 -3.25 13.48
CA ARG A 77 25.41 -2.23 12.72
C ARG A 77 24.55 -1.58 11.64
N PHE A 78 23.81 -2.38 10.88
CA PHE A 78 23.02 -1.94 9.74
C PHE A 78 21.87 -1.00 10.16
N LEU A 79 21.12 -1.38 11.20
CA LEU A 79 20.09 -0.53 11.81
C LEU A 79 20.68 0.78 12.36
N LYS A 80 21.80 0.70 13.09
CA LYS A 80 22.45 1.88 13.67
C LYS A 80 22.98 2.85 12.60
N ALA A 81 23.54 2.35 11.51
CA ALA A 81 23.97 3.19 10.38
C ALA A 81 22.79 3.93 9.75
N GLY A 82 21.70 3.21 9.42
CA GLY A 82 20.50 3.81 8.84
C GLY A 82 19.81 4.83 9.77
N LEU A 83 19.83 4.59 11.09
CA LEU A 83 19.27 5.50 12.09
C LEU A 83 20.12 6.77 12.24
N VAL A 84 21.45 6.65 12.31
CA VAL A 84 22.34 7.83 12.38
C VAL A 84 22.19 8.71 11.14
N ARG A 85 22.06 8.12 9.94
CA ARG A 85 21.80 8.91 8.72
C ARG A 85 20.44 9.63 8.82
N ALA A 86 19.35 8.92 9.10
CA ALA A 86 17.99 9.47 9.08
C ALA A 86 17.69 10.53 10.17
N TYR A 87 18.51 10.64 11.22
CA TYR A 87 18.41 11.74 12.21
C TYR A 87 19.31 12.95 11.89
N ASN A 88 20.21 12.82 10.91
CA ASN A 88 21.14 13.86 10.47
C ASN A 88 20.71 14.54 9.15
N GLU A 89 19.72 13.98 8.46
CA GLU A 89 19.04 14.55 7.29
C GLU A 89 18.08 15.70 7.68
N ALA A 90 17.59 16.46 6.69
CA ALA A 90 16.62 17.54 6.91
C ALA A 90 15.29 16.98 7.46
N PRO A 91 14.73 17.51 8.58
CA PRO A 91 13.39 17.12 8.99
C PRO A 91 12.39 17.50 7.89
N PRO A 92 11.53 16.57 7.45
CA PRO A 92 10.65 16.82 6.31
C PRO A 92 9.67 17.97 6.62
N MET A 93 9.45 18.85 5.66
CA MET A 93 8.29 19.74 5.72
C MET A 93 7.02 18.88 5.63
N MET A 94 6.14 18.97 6.63
CA MET A 94 4.86 18.25 6.63
C MET A 94 4.01 18.66 5.43
N ILE A 95 4.02 17.83 4.39
CA ILE A 95 3.12 17.90 3.23
C ILE A 95 2.32 16.61 3.21
N MET A 96 0.99 16.71 3.20
CA MET A 96 0.09 15.57 3.28
C MET A 96 -0.61 15.34 1.95
N ARG A 97 -0.78 14.07 1.57
CA ARG A 97 -1.84 13.57 0.68
C ARG A 97 -2.31 12.19 1.14
N THR A 98 -3.57 11.88 0.88
CA THR A 98 -4.25 10.61 1.18
C THR A 98 -4.14 9.61 0.03
N MET A 99 -4.02 8.33 0.35
CA MET A 99 -4.48 7.20 -0.47
C MET A 99 -5.19 6.14 0.40
N GLY A 100 -5.97 5.26 -0.21
CA GLY A 100 -6.73 4.20 0.47
C GLY A 100 -5.98 2.86 0.55
N MET A 101 -6.57 1.89 1.25
CA MET A 101 -6.09 0.50 1.39
C MET A 101 -7.29 -0.46 1.26
N ALA A 102 -7.09 -1.70 0.77
CA ALA A 102 -8.19 -2.55 0.28
C ALA A 102 -7.91 -4.07 0.30
N GLU A 103 -8.76 -4.85 0.98
CA GLU A 103 -8.71 -6.28 1.32
C GLU A 103 -10.18 -6.84 1.66
N THR A 104 -10.87 -8.01 1.40
CA THR A 104 -10.76 -9.36 0.69
C THR A 104 -11.76 -10.51 1.11
N THR A 105 -11.49 -11.81 0.80
CA THR A 105 -12.37 -13.06 0.58
C THR A 105 -13.16 -13.83 1.72
N ALA A 106 -13.33 -15.18 1.62
CA ALA A 106 -14.43 -16.07 2.13
C ALA A 106 -13.96 -17.55 2.43
N ASP A 107 -14.74 -18.63 2.66
CA ASP A 107 -16.16 -19.03 2.44
C ASP A 107 -16.58 -20.19 3.41
N SER A 108 -17.89 -20.33 3.70
CA SER A 108 -18.57 -21.65 3.71
C SER A 108 -20.09 -21.49 3.45
N ALA A 109 -20.66 -22.27 2.51
CA ALA A 109 -21.85 -21.87 1.75
C ALA A 109 -23.25 -22.04 2.43
N PRO A 110 -24.17 -21.05 2.30
CA PRO A 110 -25.58 -21.12 2.69
C PRO A 110 -26.53 -21.61 1.56
N SER A 111 -27.84 -21.66 1.81
CA SER A 111 -28.86 -22.27 0.92
C SER A 111 -29.38 -21.41 -0.24
N ALA A 112 -28.85 -20.21 -0.47
CA ALA A 112 -29.16 -19.34 -1.60
C ALA A 112 -27.94 -18.45 -1.92
N PRO A 113 -27.77 -17.95 -3.16
CA PRO A 113 -26.57 -17.22 -3.55
C PRO A 113 -26.43 -15.90 -2.76
N VAL A 114 -25.25 -15.71 -2.17
CA VAL A 114 -24.81 -14.50 -1.48
C VAL A 114 -23.60 -13.92 -2.19
N SER A 115 -23.41 -12.61 -2.13
CA SER A 115 -22.17 -11.98 -2.61
C SER A 115 -21.06 -12.07 -1.56
N GLU A 116 -19.83 -12.24 -2.01
CA GLU A 116 -18.65 -12.11 -1.17
C GLU A 116 -17.96 -10.76 -1.43
N THR A 117 -16.94 -10.43 -0.65
CA THR A 117 -16.07 -9.29 -0.95
C THR A 117 -15.34 -9.54 -2.28
N ASN A 118 -15.34 -8.54 -3.16
CA ASN A 118 -14.64 -8.56 -4.45
C ASN A 118 -13.12 -8.67 -4.26
N THR A 119 -12.47 -9.68 -4.88
CA THR A 119 -11.06 -10.04 -4.62
C THR A 119 -10.09 -9.59 -5.71
N ILE A 120 -8.80 -9.47 -5.37
CA ILE A 120 -7.74 -9.29 -6.38
C ILE A 120 -7.36 -10.65 -6.99
N GLU A 121 -6.89 -11.58 -6.14
CA GLU A 121 -6.51 -12.94 -6.51
C GLU A 121 -7.54 -13.97 -6.05
N GLN A 122 -7.60 -15.10 -6.75
CA GLN A 122 -8.54 -16.17 -6.41
C GLN A 122 -8.00 -17.03 -5.25
N GLY A 123 -8.73 -17.05 -4.13
CA GLY A 123 -8.38 -17.85 -2.94
C GLY A 123 -7.35 -17.21 -2.01
N VAL A 124 -7.18 -15.89 -2.11
CA VAL A 124 -6.50 -15.06 -1.09
C VAL A 124 -7.60 -14.28 -0.35
N ASP A 125 -7.74 -14.47 0.95
CA ASP A 125 -8.58 -13.65 1.83
C ASP A 125 -7.77 -12.45 2.34
N GLU A 126 -8.48 -11.39 2.63
CA GLU A 126 -7.97 -10.04 2.86
C GLU A 126 -9.09 -9.32 3.72
N ALA A 127 -8.78 -8.32 4.57
CA ALA A 127 -9.68 -7.77 5.60
C ALA A 127 -10.73 -6.68 5.18
N ASP A 128 -12.02 -7.03 5.06
CA ASP A 128 -13.09 -6.07 4.66
C ASP A 128 -13.98 -5.55 5.83
N ARG A 129 -14.57 -4.36 5.65
CA ARG A 129 -15.46 -3.68 6.61
C ARG A 129 -16.72 -4.48 6.95
N VAL A 130 -17.22 -5.29 6.01
CA VAL A 130 -18.47 -6.05 6.15
C VAL A 130 -18.21 -7.51 5.78
N LYS A 131 -18.63 -8.43 6.66
CA LYS A 131 -18.61 -9.88 6.37
C LYS A 131 -19.97 -10.50 6.65
N TYR A 132 -20.37 -11.43 5.80
CA TYR A 132 -21.50 -12.34 6.04
C TYR A 132 -20.99 -13.66 6.62
N LEU A 133 -21.63 -14.15 7.68
CA LEU A 133 -21.38 -15.45 8.26
C LEU A 133 -22.63 -15.93 9.01
N ASN A 134 -23.03 -17.21 8.82
CA ASN A 134 -24.12 -17.85 9.56
C ASN A 134 -25.44 -17.04 9.58
N ASP A 135 -25.93 -16.56 8.42
CA ASP A 135 -27.12 -15.69 8.25
C ASP A 135 -27.04 -14.30 8.92
N HIS A 136 -25.83 -13.86 9.27
CA HIS A 136 -25.59 -12.55 9.89
C HIS A 136 -24.59 -11.71 9.11
N LEU A 137 -24.88 -10.42 8.97
CA LEU A 137 -23.89 -9.40 8.62
C LEU A 137 -23.23 -8.87 9.89
N TYR A 138 -21.91 -8.79 9.84
CA TYR A 138 -21.07 -8.16 10.84
C TYR A 138 -20.40 -6.94 10.20
N ILE A 139 -20.64 -5.78 10.79
CA ILE A 139 -20.29 -4.48 10.22
C ILE A 139 -19.30 -3.78 11.15
N LEU A 140 -18.16 -3.36 10.61
CA LEU A 140 -17.18 -2.56 11.32
C LEU A 140 -17.71 -1.13 11.50
N ASN A 141 -17.69 -0.69 12.75
CA ASN A 141 -18.02 0.64 13.18
C ASN A 141 -16.76 1.27 13.78
N GLN A 142 -16.00 1.98 12.95
CA GLN A 142 -14.88 2.82 13.38
C GLN A 142 -15.39 3.89 14.37
N PRO A 143 -14.54 4.41 15.27
CA PRO A 143 -14.89 5.58 16.08
C PRO A 143 -14.84 6.85 15.23
N ASP A 144 -15.53 7.91 15.65
CA ASP A 144 -15.47 9.25 15.02
C ASP A 144 -14.13 9.96 15.32
N VAL A 145 -13.01 9.34 14.93
CA VAL A 145 -11.66 9.84 15.15
C VAL A 145 -11.31 10.88 14.08
N PHE A 146 -11.71 12.12 14.34
CA PHE A 146 -11.10 13.26 13.67
C PHE A 146 -9.62 13.33 14.05
N TYR A 147 -8.74 12.74 13.26
CA TYR A 147 -7.31 13.01 13.33
C TYR A 147 -7.08 14.45 12.84
N PRO A 148 -6.69 15.40 13.71
CA PRO A 148 -6.19 16.67 13.21
C PRO A 148 -4.89 16.38 12.46
N TRP A 149 -4.82 16.80 11.20
CA TRP A 149 -3.73 16.52 10.26
C TRP A 149 -2.32 16.91 10.75
N HIS A 150 -2.18 17.68 11.82
CA HIS A 150 -0.90 18.09 12.39
C HIS A 150 -0.79 17.78 13.89
N PRO A 151 0.35 17.24 14.37
CA PRO A 151 0.81 17.51 15.72
C PRO A 151 1.34 18.96 15.79
N VAL A 152 0.50 19.89 16.22
CA VAL A 152 0.96 21.26 16.53
C VAL A 152 1.51 21.29 17.95
N GLU A 153 2.75 21.76 18.13
CA GLU A 153 3.30 22.05 19.45
C GLU A 153 2.51 23.17 20.13
N GLY A 154 1.57 22.81 21.01
CA GLY A 154 0.88 23.78 21.86
C GLY A 154 -0.60 23.52 22.12
N GLY A 155 -0.90 22.57 23.01
CA GLY A 155 -2.17 22.53 23.75
C GLY A 155 -3.35 21.87 23.04
N TRP A 156 -3.61 20.62 23.41
CA TRP A 156 -4.82 19.86 23.06
C TRP A 156 -6.11 20.67 23.29
N ARG A 157 -6.98 20.77 22.27
CA ARG A 157 -8.37 21.23 22.45
C ARG A 157 -9.29 20.09 22.89
N GLY A 158 -8.98 19.56 24.07
CA GLY A 158 -9.74 18.51 24.73
C GLY A 158 -9.34 17.12 24.26
N GLU A 159 -8.89 16.29 25.20
CA GLU A 159 -8.80 14.84 25.02
C GLU A 159 -10.22 14.30 24.88
N ARG A 160 -10.67 14.06 23.64
CA ARG A 160 -11.72 13.05 23.41
C ARG A 160 -11.08 11.70 23.73
N GLU A 161 -11.71 10.95 24.63
CA GLU A 161 -11.39 9.55 24.88
C GLU A 161 -11.38 8.79 23.54
N ILE A 162 -10.19 8.36 23.09
CA ILE A 162 -10.05 7.56 21.88
C ILE A 162 -10.62 6.19 22.22
N LYS A 163 -11.78 5.88 21.65
CA LYS A 163 -12.44 4.59 21.84
C LYS A 163 -11.92 3.56 20.83
N PRO A 164 -12.00 2.26 21.15
CA PRO A 164 -11.80 1.22 20.16
C PRO A 164 -12.88 1.31 19.07
N ALA A 165 -12.61 0.74 17.91
CA ALA A 165 -13.63 0.40 16.96
C ALA A 165 -14.55 -0.70 17.52
N SER A 166 -15.64 -0.98 16.81
CA SER A 166 -16.68 -1.91 17.29
C SER A 166 -17.29 -2.71 16.15
N ILE A 167 -17.84 -3.88 16.46
CA ILE A 167 -18.64 -4.68 15.53
C ILE A 167 -20.13 -4.48 15.85
N GLN A 168 -20.94 -4.22 14.84
CA GLN A 168 -22.40 -4.30 14.91
C GLN A 168 -22.89 -5.53 14.14
N ALA A 169 -23.64 -6.42 14.79
CA ALA A 169 -24.18 -7.63 14.19
C ALA A 169 -25.67 -7.49 13.84
N PHE A 170 -26.05 -7.97 12.65
CA PHE A 170 -27.42 -8.00 12.13
C PHE A 170 -27.74 -9.38 11.55
N SER A 171 -28.89 -9.98 11.89
CA SER A 171 -29.44 -11.08 11.08
C SER A 171 -30.05 -10.52 9.80
N VAL A 172 -29.83 -11.16 8.65
CA VAL A 172 -30.35 -10.75 7.34
C VAL A 172 -31.13 -11.88 6.66
N ASN A 173 -32.06 -11.55 5.76
CA ASN A 173 -32.90 -12.51 5.05
C ASN A 173 -33.09 -12.12 3.56
N PRO A 174 -33.30 -13.10 2.66
CA PRO A 174 -33.51 -12.84 1.22
C PRO A 174 -34.83 -12.14 0.85
N ASP A 175 -35.71 -11.83 1.83
CA ASP A 175 -36.88 -10.94 1.65
C ASP A 175 -36.56 -9.45 1.92
N ALA A 176 -35.27 -9.13 1.98
CA ALA A 176 -34.71 -7.83 2.33
C ALA A 176 -35.12 -7.32 3.73
N THR A 177 -35.33 -8.24 4.68
CA THR A 177 -35.40 -7.89 6.10
C THR A 177 -34.04 -8.00 6.78
N HIS A 178 -33.84 -7.16 7.79
CA HIS A 178 -32.71 -7.25 8.72
C HIS A 178 -33.19 -7.00 10.15
N ARG A 179 -32.37 -7.36 11.14
CA ARG A 179 -32.58 -7.04 12.56
C ARG A 179 -31.26 -7.03 13.31
N ALA A 180 -30.98 -5.97 14.08
CA ALA A 180 -29.82 -5.89 14.96
C ALA A 180 -29.90 -6.96 16.06
N GLN A 181 -28.76 -7.63 16.34
CA GLN A 181 -28.66 -8.74 17.29
C GLN A 181 -27.80 -8.41 18.51
N GLY A 182 -26.69 -7.71 18.31
CA GLY A 182 -25.75 -7.32 19.36
C GLY A 182 -24.58 -6.51 18.79
N SER A 183 -23.73 -6.02 19.68
CA SER A 183 -22.49 -5.32 19.33
C SER A 183 -21.35 -5.69 20.26
N PHE A 184 -20.12 -5.42 19.83
CA PHE A 184 -18.89 -5.72 20.57
C PHE A 184 -17.91 -4.56 20.42
N GLU A 185 -17.32 -4.09 21.51
CA GLU A 185 -16.23 -3.12 21.51
C GLU A 185 -14.91 -3.89 21.42
N LEU A 186 -14.05 -3.56 20.45
CA LEU A 186 -12.83 -4.31 20.14
C LEU A 186 -11.71 -4.00 21.15
N HIS A 187 -10.63 -4.78 21.07
CA HIS A 187 -9.41 -4.59 21.85
C HIS A 187 -8.91 -3.11 21.80
N PRO A 188 -8.40 -2.53 22.90
CA PRO A 188 -7.99 -1.11 22.95
C PRO A 188 -6.95 -0.64 21.92
N ASP A 189 -6.25 -1.56 21.27
CA ASP A 189 -5.30 -1.25 20.19
C ASP A 189 -5.94 -1.26 18.79
N LEU A 190 -7.20 -1.70 18.65
CA LEU A 190 -7.99 -1.68 17.42
C LEU A 190 -8.83 -0.40 17.34
N VAL A 191 -8.17 0.75 17.14
CA VAL A 191 -8.82 2.07 16.98
C VAL A 191 -9.15 2.34 15.51
N TRP A 192 -8.22 1.97 14.62
CA TRP A 192 -8.37 1.99 13.17
C TRP A 192 -8.25 0.57 12.67
N VAL A 193 -9.37 -0.03 12.29
CA VAL A 193 -9.44 -1.43 11.84
C VAL A 193 -9.53 -1.46 10.33
N ASN A 194 -8.69 -2.26 9.67
CA ASN A 194 -8.72 -2.38 8.21
C ASN A 194 -9.98 -3.15 7.78
N GLY A 195 -10.28 -4.25 8.50
CA GLY A 195 -11.52 -5.00 8.37
C GLY A 195 -11.52 -6.29 9.19
N PHE A 196 -12.30 -7.26 8.72
CA PHE A 196 -12.39 -8.60 9.30
C PHE A 196 -12.03 -9.69 8.30
N TYR A 197 -11.68 -10.86 8.82
CA TYR A 197 -11.71 -12.15 8.12
C TYR A 197 -12.89 -12.99 8.61
N THR A 198 -13.30 -13.99 7.83
CA THR A 198 -14.16 -15.08 8.33
C THR A 198 -13.36 -16.38 8.41
N ARG A 199 -13.61 -17.18 9.45
CA ARG A 199 -13.05 -18.54 9.57
C ARG A 199 -13.91 -19.40 10.49
N GLY A 200 -14.65 -20.35 9.93
CA GLY A 200 -15.61 -21.15 10.69
C GLY A 200 -16.62 -20.24 11.40
N ASP A 201 -16.89 -20.47 12.69
CA ASP A 201 -17.78 -19.61 13.49
C ASP A 201 -17.10 -18.37 14.10
N SER A 202 -15.94 -17.95 13.57
CA SER A 202 -15.14 -16.85 14.10
C SER A 202 -14.90 -15.74 13.08
N LEU A 203 -14.79 -14.51 13.58
CA LEU A 203 -14.20 -13.38 12.87
C LEU A 203 -12.78 -13.12 13.38
N LEU A 204 -11.93 -12.54 12.53
CA LEU A 204 -10.63 -12.01 12.96
C LEU A 204 -10.60 -10.52 12.62
N ALA A 205 -10.57 -9.63 13.61
CA ALA A 205 -10.41 -8.20 13.40
C ALA A 205 -8.92 -7.84 13.34
N VAL A 206 -8.52 -7.06 12.32
CA VAL A 206 -7.11 -6.71 12.08
C VAL A 206 -6.96 -5.21 11.80
N GLY A 207 -5.99 -4.58 12.45
CA GLY A 207 -5.76 -3.14 12.37
C GLY A 207 -4.76 -2.63 13.39
N GLY A 208 -4.91 -1.38 13.83
CA GLY A 208 -4.01 -0.77 14.82
C GLY A 208 -4.52 0.52 15.45
N ARG A 209 -3.65 1.19 16.21
CA ARG A 209 -4.00 2.42 16.97
C ARG A 209 -4.19 3.68 16.11
N ARG A 210 -3.83 3.62 14.82
CA ARG A 210 -3.91 4.73 13.85
C ARG A 210 -3.96 4.21 12.43
N MET A 211 -4.42 5.05 11.52
CA MET A 211 -4.19 4.84 10.08
C MET A 211 -2.68 4.88 9.79
N PRO A 212 -2.13 3.97 8.97
CA PRO A 212 -0.76 4.04 8.48
C PRO A 212 -0.54 5.32 7.65
N TYR A 213 0.64 5.93 7.73
CA TYR A 213 0.94 7.18 7.02
C TYR A 213 1.89 6.92 5.85
N HIS A 214 1.57 7.46 4.66
CA HIS A 214 2.29 7.21 3.39
C HIS A 214 3.73 7.79 3.32
N GLY A 215 4.27 8.31 4.42
CA GLY A 215 5.67 8.71 4.56
C GLY A 215 6.56 7.48 4.70
N TRP A 216 6.74 6.75 3.60
CA TRP A 216 7.41 5.45 3.56
C TRP A 216 8.93 5.49 3.85
N ASN A 217 9.57 6.66 3.87
CA ASN A 217 11.03 6.78 3.98
C ASN A 217 11.47 7.41 5.31
N GLU A 218 10.54 8.00 6.06
CA GLU A 218 10.82 8.82 7.22
C GLU A 218 10.45 8.04 8.52
N PRO A 219 11.43 7.71 9.39
CA PRO A 219 11.20 6.77 10.50
C PRO A 219 10.15 7.25 11.50
N LEU A 220 9.93 8.56 11.61
CA LEU A 220 9.00 9.18 12.54
C LEU A 220 7.55 8.65 12.40
N TYR A 221 7.14 8.32 11.17
CA TYR A 221 5.79 7.85 10.88
C TYR A 221 5.54 6.39 11.32
N TRP A 222 6.60 5.61 11.50
CA TRP A 222 6.58 4.16 11.84
C TRP A 222 7.08 3.87 13.25
N GLN A 223 7.31 4.93 14.04
CA GLN A 223 7.64 4.86 15.47
C GLN A 223 6.38 4.84 16.34
N ASN A 224 6.42 4.07 17.43
CA ASN A 224 5.38 4.02 18.47
C ASN A 224 3.98 3.55 17.98
N GLY A 225 3.91 2.89 16.83
CA GLY A 225 2.71 2.21 16.36
C GLY A 225 2.38 0.94 17.16
N LYS A 226 1.11 0.52 17.10
CA LYS A 226 0.66 -0.80 17.53
C LYS A 226 -0.28 -1.39 16.49
N VAL A 227 0.03 -2.60 16.04
CA VAL A 227 -0.87 -3.50 15.30
C VAL A 227 -1.54 -4.45 16.28
N ALA A 228 -2.78 -4.82 16.00
CA ALA A 228 -3.51 -5.83 16.74
C ALA A 228 -4.28 -6.78 15.81
N VAL A 229 -4.42 -8.03 16.27
CA VAL A 229 -5.38 -9.02 15.76
C VAL A 229 -6.22 -9.50 16.94
N GLU A 230 -7.54 -9.50 16.78
CA GLU A 230 -8.48 -10.03 17.77
C GLU A 230 -9.41 -11.05 17.13
N ALA A 231 -9.37 -12.29 17.61
CA ALA A 231 -10.24 -13.36 17.16
C ALA A 231 -11.50 -13.43 18.00
N LEU A 232 -12.66 -13.39 17.34
CA LEU A 232 -13.96 -13.22 17.96
C LEU A 232 -14.86 -14.41 17.69
N ASN A 233 -15.42 -14.99 18.75
CA ASN A 233 -16.42 -16.04 18.63
C ASN A 233 -17.78 -15.44 18.30
N VAL A 234 -18.37 -15.80 17.16
CA VAL A 234 -19.65 -15.23 16.71
C VAL A 234 -20.80 -16.23 16.59
N GLN A 235 -20.63 -17.47 17.10
CA GLN A 235 -21.70 -18.47 17.32
C GLN A 235 -22.95 -17.91 18.05
N ARG A 236 -22.77 -16.81 18.79
CA ARG A 236 -23.82 -16.07 19.47
C ARG A 236 -23.70 -14.58 19.14
N PRO A 237 -24.41 -14.08 18.11
CA PRO A 237 -24.40 -12.66 17.74
C PRO A 237 -24.92 -11.72 18.86
N ASP A 238 -25.66 -12.25 19.83
CA ASP A 238 -26.07 -11.53 21.06
C ASP A 238 -24.99 -11.49 22.16
N ARG A 239 -23.89 -12.25 22.00
CA ARG A 239 -22.85 -12.51 23.01
C ARG A 239 -21.49 -12.81 22.37
N ILE A 240 -21.05 -11.91 21.48
CA ILE A 240 -19.69 -11.94 20.92
C ILE A 240 -18.67 -11.83 22.05
N ARG A 241 -17.55 -12.53 21.93
CA ARG A 241 -16.40 -12.48 22.85
C ARG A 241 -15.10 -12.66 22.06
N ALA A 242 -13.99 -12.14 22.58
CA ALA A 242 -12.67 -12.57 22.13
C ALA A 242 -12.38 -14.01 22.59
N ASP A 243 -11.81 -14.82 21.70
CA ASP A 243 -11.21 -16.12 22.01
C ASP A 243 -9.67 -16.01 22.08
N TRP A 244 -9.02 -15.09 21.35
CA TRP A 244 -7.60 -14.73 21.52
C TRP A 244 -7.25 -13.33 20.96
N THR A 245 -6.13 -12.76 21.42
CA THR A 245 -5.54 -11.51 20.89
C THR A 245 -4.03 -11.64 20.64
N LEU A 246 -3.55 -10.95 19.60
CA LEU A 246 -2.14 -10.71 19.31
C LEU A 246 -1.93 -9.20 19.13
N THR A 247 -0.84 -8.64 19.64
CA THR A 247 -0.41 -7.26 19.36
C THR A 247 1.07 -7.23 18.97
N ILE A 248 1.46 -6.35 18.06
CA ILE A 248 2.83 -6.22 17.53
C ILE A 248 3.21 -4.74 17.51
N ASP A 249 4.45 -4.40 17.85
CA ASP A 249 4.98 -3.05 17.69
C ASP A 249 5.20 -2.68 16.21
N GLY A 250 4.79 -1.46 15.85
CA GLY A 250 4.78 -0.97 14.47
C GLY A 250 3.36 -0.70 13.97
N ASP A 251 3.22 -0.41 12.68
CA ASP A 251 1.95 -0.13 12.02
C ASP A 251 1.67 -1.18 10.95
N LEU A 252 0.39 -1.41 10.65
CA LEU A 252 -0.04 -2.41 9.67
C LEU A 252 0.21 -1.88 8.26
N VAL A 253 0.69 -2.73 7.36
CA VAL A 253 0.92 -2.37 5.95
C VAL A 253 -0.04 -3.11 5.03
N ASP A 254 -0.30 -4.40 5.31
CA ASP A 254 -1.37 -5.18 4.71
C ASP A 254 -1.57 -6.48 5.52
N SER A 255 -2.67 -7.17 5.28
CA SER A 255 -3.00 -8.46 5.89
C SER A 255 -3.71 -9.38 4.90
N ARG A 256 -3.27 -10.64 4.77
CA ARG A 256 -3.81 -11.59 3.80
C ARG A 256 -3.95 -12.98 4.44
N ARG A 257 -5.14 -13.57 4.46
CA ARG A 257 -5.34 -14.97 4.88
C ARG A 257 -5.34 -15.90 3.66
N VAL A 258 -4.39 -16.82 3.59
CA VAL A 258 -4.35 -17.88 2.58
C VAL A 258 -4.71 -19.20 3.26
N ASP A 259 -5.81 -19.81 2.83
CA ASP A 259 -6.40 -21.01 3.44
C ASP A 259 -6.53 -20.89 4.98
N ASN A 260 -5.64 -21.53 5.74
CA ASN A 260 -5.65 -21.51 7.21
C ASN A 260 -4.67 -20.51 7.85
N HIS A 261 -3.87 -19.80 7.07
CA HIS A 261 -2.81 -18.93 7.57
C HIS A 261 -3.16 -17.47 7.41
N LEU A 262 -3.09 -16.67 8.49
CA LEU A 262 -3.14 -15.21 8.39
C LEU A 262 -1.72 -14.67 8.27
N VAL A 263 -1.42 -14.05 7.13
CA VAL A 263 -0.22 -13.26 6.88
C VAL A 263 -0.50 -11.82 7.30
N LEU A 264 0.40 -11.23 8.06
CA LEU A 264 0.44 -9.81 8.42
C LEU A 264 1.75 -9.23 7.92
N VAL A 265 1.69 -8.16 7.12
CA VAL A 265 2.86 -7.34 6.84
C VAL A 265 2.77 -6.08 7.69
N THR A 266 3.74 -5.90 8.59
CA THR A 266 3.77 -4.76 9.53
C THR A 266 5.10 -4.04 9.43
N ARG A 267 5.16 -2.78 9.84
CA ARG A 267 6.34 -1.93 9.63
C ARG A 267 6.68 -1.10 10.86
N PHE A 268 7.94 -1.15 11.26
CA PHE A 268 8.44 -0.68 12.55
C PHE A 268 9.73 0.11 12.39
N SER A 269 9.77 1.32 12.95
CA SER A 269 10.99 2.09 13.18
C SER A 269 11.28 2.19 14.70
N PRO A 270 12.51 1.94 15.15
CA PRO A 270 12.92 2.19 16.54
C PRO A 270 12.71 3.65 16.95
N SER A 271 12.21 3.88 18.17
CA SER A 271 12.06 5.21 18.76
C SER A 271 13.03 5.38 19.93
N ILE A 272 14.14 6.07 19.69
CA ILE A 272 15.21 6.26 20.68
C ILE A 272 14.96 7.56 21.46
N LYS A 273 14.86 7.44 22.79
CA LYS A 273 14.55 8.57 23.67
C LYS A 273 15.70 9.59 23.70
N GLY A 274 15.40 10.84 23.34
CA GLY A 274 16.33 11.96 23.40
C GLY A 274 17.04 12.29 22.08
N ILE A 275 16.62 11.66 20.97
CA ILE A 275 17.02 12.07 19.62
C ILE A 275 16.39 13.42 19.26
N GLU A 276 17.16 14.26 18.57
CA GLU A 276 16.75 15.57 18.05
C GLU A 276 17.01 15.58 16.52
N TYR A 277 16.05 15.97 15.67
CA TYR A 277 16.29 15.98 14.22
C TYR A 277 17.23 17.14 13.83
N ALA A 278 18.46 16.81 13.42
CA ALA A 278 19.65 17.63 13.69
C ALA A 278 20.37 18.18 12.46
N TRP A 279 19.70 18.34 11.32
CA TRP A 279 20.30 18.63 10.00
C TRP A 279 21.42 19.69 9.96
N ASN A 280 21.32 20.74 10.78
CA ASN A 280 22.27 21.86 10.85
C ASN A 280 22.92 22.09 12.23
N ASP A 281 22.78 21.15 13.19
CA ASP A 281 23.45 21.19 14.50
C ASP A 281 24.37 19.96 14.67
N ASP A 282 25.67 20.16 14.46
CA ASP A 282 26.66 19.08 14.57
C ASP A 282 26.86 18.57 16.01
N GLU A 283 26.51 19.35 17.04
CA GLU A 283 26.49 18.84 18.41
C GLU A 283 25.29 17.90 18.61
N ALA A 284 24.10 18.25 18.11
CA ALA A 284 22.94 17.37 18.09
C ALA A 284 23.20 16.08 17.30
N LYS A 285 23.83 16.15 16.12
CA LYS A 285 24.26 14.94 15.36
C LYS A 285 25.18 14.04 16.18
N ALA A 286 26.13 14.62 16.92
CA ALA A 286 27.03 13.88 17.80
C ALA A 286 26.30 13.27 19.03
N ARG A 287 25.32 13.99 19.62
CA ARG A 287 24.42 13.47 20.66
C ARG A 287 23.61 12.28 20.13
N ASN A 288 22.97 12.42 18.95
CA ASN A 288 22.20 11.37 18.28
C ASN A 288 23.05 10.12 18.03
N ALA A 289 24.22 10.27 17.39
CA ALA A 289 25.12 9.15 17.11
C ALA A 289 25.55 8.42 18.38
N SER A 290 25.75 9.14 19.48
CA SER A 290 26.07 8.55 20.80
C SER A 290 24.89 7.76 21.39
N LEU A 291 23.66 8.28 21.27
CA LEU A 291 22.44 7.59 21.72
C LEU A 291 22.16 6.33 20.89
N VAL A 292 22.25 6.42 19.56
CA VAL A 292 22.09 5.28 18.64
C VAL A 292 23.15 4.21 18.91
N ALA A 293 24.42 4.60 19.09
CA ALA A 293 25.50 3.66 19.42
C ALA A 293 25.26 2.93 20.75
N ALA A 294 24.79 3.64 21.79
CA ALA A 294 24.54 3.10 23.12
C ALA A 294 23.28 2.24 23.26
N THR A 295 22.31 2.36 22.34
CA THR A 295 21.06 1.58 22.36
C THR A 295 21.34 0.11 21.99
N PRO A 296 20.99 -0.90 22.82
CA PRO A 296 21.27 -2.30 22.51
C PRO A 296 20.31 -2.83 21.43
N LEU A 297 20.73 -3.84 20.65
CA LEU A 297 19.92 -4.39 19.54
C LEU A 297 18.48 -4.73 19.91
N LYS A 298 18.20 -5.29 21.11
CA LYS A 298 16.82 -5.62 21.53
C LYS A 298 15.91 -4.40 21.61
N ASP A 299 16.45 -3.21 21.91
CA ASP A 299 15.68 -1.96 21.98
C ASP A 299 15.57 -1.29 20.58
N LEU A 300 16.15 -1.94 19.55
CA LEU A 300 16.00 -1.61 18.12
C LEU A 300 15.15 -2.64 17.36
N LEU A 301 14.54 -3.60 18.07
CA LEU A 301 13.64 -4.60 17.51
C LEU A 301 12.22 -4.39 18.06
N PRO A 302 11.17 -4.73 17.30
CA PRO A 302 9.80 -4.70 17.78
C PRO A 302 9.57 -5.80 18.82
N SER A 303 8.63 -5.59 19.74
CA SER A 303 8.07 -6.61 20.62
C SER A 303 6.66 -7.01 20.18
N MET A 304 6.17 -8.13 20.69
CA MET A 304 4.77 -8.56 20.52
C MET A 304 4.19 -9.10 21.84
N THR A 305 2.88 -9.27 21.90
CA THR A 305 2.19 -9.88 23.04
C THR A 305 0.99 -10.69 22.54
N PHE A 306 0.93 -11.97 22.90
CA PHE A 306 -0.18 -12.90 22.57
C PHE A 306 -0.87 -13.36 23.84
N ASN A 307 -2.18 -13.10 24.00
CA ASN A 307 -2.96 -13.45 25.21
C ASN A 307 -2.21 -13.13 26.52
N ASP A 308 -1.85 -11.86 26.71
CA ASP A 308 -1.01 -11.31 27.80
C ASP A 308 0.45 -11.82 27.88
N GLN A 309 0.84 -12.87 27.13
CA GLN A 309 2.22 -13.34 27.07
C GLN A 309 3.08 -12.43 26.18
N HIS A 310 3.90 -11.61 26.81
CA HIS A 310 4.87 -10.73 26.15
C HIS A 310 6.06 -11.51 25.56
N ILE A 311 6.52 -11.08 24.38
CA ILE A 311 7.61 -11.69 23.60
C ILE A 311 8.53 -10.56 23.10
N ASP A 312 9.76 -10.52 23.63
CA ASP A 312 10.82 -9.55 23.32
C ASP A 312 12.09 -10.31 22.88
N PRO A 313 12.58 -10.16 21.63
CA PRO A 313 11.98 -9.44 20.51
C PRO A 313 10.92 -10.29 19.78
N ALA A 314 10.04 -9.63 19.00
CA ALA A 314 9.08 -10.26 18.11
C ALA A 314 9.75 -11.04 16.96
N VAL A 315 10.87 -10.53 16.45
CA VAL A 315 11.68 -11.17 15.41
C VAL A 315 13.11 -11.38 15.91
N LEU A 316 13.63 -12.59 15.76
CA LEU A 316 15.04 -12.87 16.04
C LEU A 316 15.90 -12.29 14.92
N ALA A 317 17.09 -11.78 15.25
CA ALA A 317 17.96 -11.15 14.25
C ALA A 317 18.28 -12.04 13.04
N GLN A 318 18.30 -13.37 13.20
CA GLN A 318 18.53 -14.34 12.13
C GLN A 318 17.31 -14.58 11.21
N GLY A 319 16.12 -14.12 11.59
CA GLY A 319 14.94 -14.07 10.72
C GLY A 319 14.87 -12.80 9.88
N CYS A 320 15.95 -12.00 9.81
CA CYS A 320 15.99 -10.76 9.06
C CYS A 320 16.91 -10.84 7.84
N TYR A 321 16.50 -10.15 6.79
CA TYR A 321 17.10 -10.14 5.46
C TYR A 321 17.50 -8.71 5.09
N LEU A 322 18.76 -8.52 4.67
CA LEU A 322 19.39 -7.20 4.49
C LEU A 322 20.13 -7.14 3.14
N PRO A 323 20.11 -6.01 2.42
CA PRO A 323 21.07 -5.78 1.34
C PRO A 323 22.46 -5.57 1.97
N LEU A 324 23.36 -6.54 1.81
CA LEU A 324 24.71 -6.52 2.40
C LEU A 324 25.83 -6.34 1.37
N ASP A 325 25.47 -6.10 0.11
CA ASP A 325 26.40 -5.90 -0.99
C ASP A 325 26.61 -4.41 -1.31
N GLY A 326 27.82 -4.08 -1.76
CA GLY A 326 28.18 -2.72 -2.18
C GLY A 326 28.02 -1.67 -1.07
N GLU A 327 27.42 -0.54 -1.43
CA GLU A 327 27.31 0.64 -0.56
C GLU A 327 26.25 0.48 0.55
N TRP A 328 25.29 -0.44 0.40
CA TRP A 328 24.27 -0.75 1.42
C TRP A 328 24.87 -1.18 2.75
N ALA A 329 25.97 -1.94 2.73
CA ALA A 329 26.62 -2.48 3.92
C ALA A 329 27.16 -1.42 4.89
N ASP A 330 27.45 -0.21 4.38
CA ASP A 330 27.88 0.94 5.17
C ASP A 330 26.78 2.00 5.33
N ALA A 331 25.86 2.14 4.37
CA ALA A 331 24.74 3.06 4.47
C ALA A 331 23.69 2.60 5.51
N GLY A 332 23.25 1.34 5.45
CA GLY A 332 22.22 0.80 6.33
C GLY A 332 20.81 1.40 6.17
N TYR A 333 19.83 0.68 6.72
CA TYR A 333 18.42 1.09 6.71
C TYR A 333 17.81 0.97 8.12
N HIS A 334 16.83 1.82 8.44
CA HIS A 334 16.35 2.05 9.80
C HIS A 334 14.94 1.49 10.10
N THR A 335 14.19 1.10 9.07
CA THR A 335 12.83 0.54 9.22
C THR A 335 12.84 -0.95 8.93
N LEU A 336 12.13 -1.72 9.75
CA LEU A 336 11.88 -3.15 9.52
C LEU A 336 10.48 -3.33 8.94
N THR A 337 10.39 -3.98 7.78
CA THR A 337 9.15 -4.58 7.28
C THR A 337 9.12 -6.03 7.73
N GLN A 338 8.13 -6.42 8.53
CA GLN A 338 7.97 -7.76 9.10
C GLN A 338 6.89 -8.53 8.35
N ILE A 339 7.14 -9.78 8.00
CA ILE A 339 6.13 -10.73 7.50
C ILE A 339 5.87 -11.71 8.65
N THR A 340 4.70 -11.63 9.28
CA THR A 340 4.26 -12.57 10.33
C THR A 340 3.17 -13.47 9.79
N VAL A 341 3.37 -14.78 9.86
CA VAL A 341 2.39 -15.79 9.44
C VAL A 341 1.90 -16.54 10.68
N ILE A 342 0.58 -16.65 10.83
CA ILE A 342 -0.12 -17.25 11.97
C ILE A 342 -0.94 -18.44 11.45
N ASP A 343 -0.70 -19.65 11.96
CA ASP A 343 -1.63 -20.78 11.76
C ASP A 343 -2.88 -20.54 12.61
N LEU A 344 -4.05 -20.47 11.98
CA LEU A 344 -5.29 -20.10 12.68
C LEU A 344 -5.92 -21.27 13.47
N ASP A 345 -5.52 -22.53 13.24
CA ASP A 345 -5.86 -23.64 14.16
C ASP A 345 -4.98 -23.65 15.42
N HIS A 346 -3.80 -23.07 15.31
CA HIS A 346 -2.78 -23.00 16.34
C HIS A 346 -2.25 -21.57 16.46
N PRO A 347 -3.08 -20.60 16.90
CA PRO A 347 -2.73 -19.18 16.87
C PRO A 347 -1.57 -18.80 17.82
N GLU A 348 -1.15 -19.72 18.70
CA GLU A 348 0.09 -19.64 19.47
C GLU A 348 1.35 -20.01 18.66
N GLN A 349 1.18 -20.53 17.45
CA GLN A 349 2.22 -20.97 16.51
C GLN A 349 2.23 -20.04 15.28
N PHE A 350 3.01 -18.98 15.42
CA PHE A 350 3.31 -18.03 14.35
C PHE A 350 4.82 -17.92 14.13
N THR A 351 5.22 -17.39 12.98
CA THR A 351 6.61 -17.03 12.70
C THR A 351 6.70 -15.69 12.00
N THR A 352 7.66 -14.88 12.44
CA THR A 352 7.98 -13.57 11.86
C THR A 352 9.35 -13.60 11.21
N GLU A 353 9.42 -13.24 9.93
CA GLU A 353 10.66 -12.82 9.27
C GLU A 353 10.65 -11.29 9.08
N CYS A 354 11.79 -10.67 8.77
CA CYS A 354 11.87 -9.25 8.46
C CYS A 354 12.79 -8.90 7.27
N ALA A 355 12.52 -7.78 6.62
CA ALA A 355 13.42 -7.13 5.66
C ALA A 355 13.72 -5.71 6.14
N ALA A 356 14.99 -5.28 6.05
CA ALA A 356 15.38 -3.89 6.30
C ALA A 356 15.92 -3.27 5.00
N THR A 357 14.97 -2.83 4.17
CA THR A 357 15.17 -2.26 2.83
C THR A 357 14.02 -1.27 2.60
N PRO A 358 14.14 -0.26 1.70
CA PRO A 358 12.99 0.53 1.29
C PRO A 358 11.89 -0.39 0.77
N ILE A 359 10.65 -0.14 1.19
CA ILE A 359 9.44 -0.83 0.75
C ILE A 359 8.35 0.24 0.74
N ASN A 360 7.52 0.26 -0.30
CA ASN A 360 6.42 1.20 -0.50
C ASN A 360 5.14 0.58 -1.08
N GLY A 361 5.15 -0.73 -1.37
CA GLY A 361 3.97 -1.49 -1.77
C GLY A 361 4.10 -2.97 -1.44
N ILE A 362 2.99 -3.71 -1.53
CA ILE A 362 2.91 -5.15 -1.32
C ILE A 362 2.01 -5.75 -2.42
N TYR A 363 2.32 -6.97 -2.84
CA TYR A 363 1.40 -7.84 -3.57
C TYR A 363 1.48 -9.25 -2.97
N GLN A 364 0.38 -10.00 -3.00
CA GLN A 364 0.37 -11.38 -2.51
C GLN A 364 -0.58 -12.25 -3.34
N ASN A 365 -0.15 -13.48 -3.64
CA ASN A 365 -1.02 -14.54 -4.14
C ASN A 365 -1.15 -15.65 -3.08
N ARG A 366 -1.42 -16.90 -3.50
CA ARG A 366 -1.52 -18.05 -2.58
C ARG A 366 -0.18 -18.71 -2.24
N GLU A 367 0.89 -18.41 -2.97
CA GLU A 367 2.16 -19.12 -2.90
C GLU A 367 3.30 -18.23 -2.39
N ALA A 368 3.22 -16.91 -2.56
CA ALA A 368 4.22 -15.95 -2.12
C ALA A 368 3.65 -14.56 -1.76
N VAL A 369 4.42 -13.83 -0.94
CA VAL A 369 4.29 -12.38 -0.73
C VAL A 369 5.46 -11.65 -1.39
N TYR A 370 5.13 -10.54 -2.03
CA TYR A 370 6.05 -9.66 -2.71
C TYR A 370 6.12 -8.33 -1.95
N LEU A 371 7.28 -8.02 -1.40
CA LEU A 371 7.56 -6.70 -0.85
C LEU A 371 8.13 -5.83 -1.99
N LEU A 372 7.51 -4.68 -2.25
CA LEU A 372 7.81 -3.85 -3.42
C LEU A 372 8.53 -2.55 -3.02
N ASP A 373 9.63 -2.24 -3.70
CA ASP A 373 10.19 -0.89 -3.75
C ASP A 373 9.97 -0.31 -5.16
N SER A 374 8.81 0.31 -5.36
CA SER A 374 8.43 0.94 -6.62
C SER A 374 8.10 2.42 -6.40
N PRO A 375 9.13 3.29 -6.24
CA PRO A 375 8.91 4.68 -5.86
C PRO A 375 8.34 5.51 -7.00
N ASP A 376 7.79 6.67 -6.63
CA ASP A 376 7.05 7.58 -7.51
C ASP A 376 7.83 8.05 -8.77
N TRP A 377 7.04 8.43 -9.79
CA TRP A 377 7.29 9.00 -11.14
C TRP A 377 8.68 9.52 -11.61
N ASN A 378 9.64 9.81 -10.73
CA ASN A 378 11.04 10.10 -11.09
C ASN A 378 11.93 8.83 -11.08
N SER A 379 11.46 7.71 -10.52
CA SER A 379 12.23 6.46 -10.45
C SER A 379 12.35 5.77 -11.80
N GLN A 380 13.57 5.72 -12.34
CA GLN A 380 13.87 4.98 -13.58
C GLN A 380 13.90 3.46 -13.38
N ARG A 381 14.00 2.98 -12.13
CA ARG A 381 13.88 1.58 -11.75
C ARG A 381 13.13 1.40 -10.45
N SER A 382 12.63 0.19 -10.27
CA SER A 382 12.05 -0.37 -9.05
C SER A 382 12.70 -1.72 -8.74
N GLN A 383 12.54 -2.19 -7.52
CA GLN A 383 12.89 -3.55 -7.10
C GLN A 383 11.68 -4.24 -6.43
N LEU A 384 11.67 -5.57 -6.43
CA LEU A 384 10.80 -6.38 -5.60
C LEU A 384 11.56 -7.52 -4.92
N HIS A 385 11.02 -8.00 -3.81
CA HIS A 385 11.57 -9.10 -3.02
C HIS A 385 10.47 -10.14 -2.77
N ARG A 386 10.66 -11.37 -3.26
CA ARG A 386 9.68 -12.46 -3.13
C ARG A 386 9.99 -13.32 -1.91
N PHE A 387 8.96 -13.68 -1.15
CA PHE A 387 9.02 -14.63 -0.04
C PHE A 387 7.97 -15.72 -0.25
N ASP A 388 8.37 -16.99 -0.31
CA ASP A 388 7.44 -18.12 -0.36
C ASP A 388 6.62 -18.23 0.94
N LEU A 389 5.33 -18.49 0.78
CA LEU A 389 4.35 -18.80 1.84
C LEU A 389 3.98 -20.30 1.87
N THR A 390 4.73 -21.13 1.13
CA THR A 390 4.50 -22.59 1.01
C THR A 390 4.77 -23.37 2.32
N THR A 391 5.27 -22.69 3.36
CA THR A 391 5.35 -23.19 4.74
C THR A 391 4.92 -22.10 5.71
N VAL A 392 4.56 -22.45 6.95
CA VAL A 392 4.22 -21.48 8.01
C VAL A 392 5.31 -20.42 8.20
N ARG A 393 6.59 -20.76 7.98
CA ARG A 393 7.68 -19.79 7.93
C ARG A 393 7.83 -19.22 6.51
N PRO A 394 7.72 -17.89 6.33
CA PRO A 394 8.13 -17.24 5.09
C PRO A 394 9.58 -17.57 4.74
N ALA A 395 9.85 -17.87 3.47
CA ALA A 395 11.22 -18.09 3.00
C ALA A 395 11.56 -17.09 1.91
N TYR A 396 12.56 -16.23 2.13
CA TYR A 396 13.06 -15.34 1.07
C TYR A 396 13.53 -16.16 -0.12
N TYR A 397 13.07 -15.76 -1.31
CA TYR A 397 13.31 -16.42 -2.57
C TYR A 397 14.44 -15.75 -3.35
N ASP A 398 14.19 -14.54 -3.83
CA ASP A 398 15.11 -13.73 -4.65
C ASP A 398 14.59 -12.27 -4.77
N SER A 399 15.41 -11.38 -5.33
CA SER A 399 15.00 -10.04 -5.77
C SER A 399 14.83 -10.00 -7.29
N TYR A 400 13.99 -9.09 -7.80
CA TYR A 400 13.97 -8.74 -9.22
C TYR A 400 13.93 -7.22 -9.42
N ASP A 401 14.70 -6.74 -10.38
CA ASP A 401 14.85 -5.33 -10.72
C ASP A 401 14.14 -5.06 -12.05
N TYR A 402 13.40 -3.96 -12.15
CA TYR A 402 12.66 -3.61 -13.36
C TYR A 402 12.66 -2.11 -13.64
N ASP A 403 12.58 -1.75 -14.92
CA ASP A 403 12.52 -0.35 -15.35
C ASP A 403 11.14 0.29 -15.06
N GLY A 404 11.16 1.57 -14.69
CA GLY A 404 9.99 2.34 -14.27
C GLY A 404 9.41 1.87 -12.94
N ALA A 405 8.14 2.21 -12.69
CA ALA A 405 7.40 1.87 -11.49
C ALA A 405 5.98 1.38 -11.81
N LEU A 406 5.35 0.61 -10.92
CA LEU A 406 3.93 0.24 -11.04
C LEU A 406 3.05 1.51 -10.98
N GLY A 407 3.44 2.46 -10.12
CA GLY A 407 2.81 3.78 -9.98
C GLY A 407 1.70 3.83 -8.93
N TRP A 408 1.37 5.04 -8.49
CA TRP A 408 0.56 5.30 -7.31
C TRP A 408 -0.90 4.77 -7.33
N ASN A 409 -1.60 4.79 -8.46
CA ASN A 409 -3.03 4.46 -8.52
C ASN A 409 -3.28 2.98 -8.84
N ASN A 410 -3.95 2.29 -7.91
CA ASN A 410 -4.32 0.87 -7.98
C ASN A 410 -3.14 -0.07 -8.41
N PRO A 411 -1.93 0.06 -7.81
CA PRO A 411 -0.74 -0.73 -8.16
C PRO A 411 -0.94 -2.25 -8.05
N GLU A 412 -1.81 -2.68 -7.15
CA GLU A 412 -2.12 -4.09 -6.86
C GLU A 412 -2.79 -4.82 -8.04
N PHE A 413 -3.33 -4.10 -9.02
CA PHE A 413 -3.83 -4.67 -10.29
C PHE A 413 -2.79 -4.66 -11.43
N ARG A 414 -1.61 -4.08 -11.19
CA ARG A 414 -0.52 -3.91 -12.17
C ARG A 414 0.59 -4.96 -12.04
N ILE A 415 0.47 -5.86 -11.07
CA ILE A 415 1.39 -6.97 -10.77
C ILE A 415 0.59 -8.26 -10.60
N ARG A 416 1.06 -9.38 -11.16
CA ARG A 416 0.47 -10.71 -10.96
C ARG A 416 1.47 -11.84 -11.13
N GLU A 417 1.53 -12.79 -10.19
CA GLU A 417 2.23 -14.08 -10.39
C GLU A 417 1.22 -15.21 -10.63
N HIS A 418 1.29 -15.85 -11.79
CA HIS A 418 0.45 -16.99 -12.19
C HIS A 418 1.29 -18.05 -12.94
N ASN A 419 1.11 -19.34 -12.62
CA ASN A 419 1.86 -20.46 -13.24
C ASN A 419 3.40 -20.29 -13.25
N ASN A 420 4.00 -19.73 -12.19
CA ASN A 420 5.43 -19.38 -12.10
C ASN A 420 5.88 -18.31 -13.11
N VAL A 421 4.96 -17.44 -13.54
CA VAL A 421 5.25 -16.25 -14.34
C VAL A 421 4.71 -15.02 -13.63
N LEU A 422 5.61 -14.08 -13.34
CA LEU A 422 5.30 -12.75 -12.85
C LEU A 422 5.12 -11.81 -14.05
N THR A 423 3.94 -11.19 -14.16
CA THR A 423 3.63 -10.13 -15.12
C THR A 423 3.54 -8.80 -14.39
N LEU A 424 4.23 -7.78 -14.90
CA LEU A 424 4.24 -6.40 -14.40
C LEU A 424 3.80 -5.45 -15.51
N VAL A 425 3.02 -4.42 -15.16
CA VAL A 425 2.73 -3.26 -16.02
C VAL A 425 3.35 -2.02 -15.38
N THR A 426 4.40 -1.48 -16.01
CA THR A 426 5.23 -0.41 -15.43
C THR A 426 5.19 0.86 -16.28
N THR A 427 5.40 2.00 -15.63
CA THR A 427 5.44 3.34 -16.21
C THR A 427 6.73 4.05 -15.82
N GLU A 428 7.35 4.73 -16.78
CA GLU A 428 8.51 5.59 -16.58
C GLU A 428 8.27 6.95 -17.28
N TYR A 429 8.76 8.07 -16.73
CA TYR A 429 8.72 9.37 -17.43
C TYR A 429 10.06 9.63 -18.13
N VAL A 430 10.07 9.64 -19.46
CA VAL A 430 11.30 9.66 -20.27
C VAL A 430 11.13 10.58 -21.48
N ASN A 431 12.07 11.51 -21.69
CA ASN A 431 12.08 12.44 -22.85
C ASN A 431 10.79 13.27 -23.02
N ASP A 432 10.19 13.72 -21.92
CA ASP A 432 8.90 14.44 -21.86
C ASP A 432 7.67 13.66 -22.38
N ASP A 433 7.74 12.33 -22.30
CA ASP A 433 6.66 11.38 -22.58
C ASP A 433 6.55 10.35 -21.45
N TRP A 434 5.38 9.72 -21.30
CA TRP A 434 5.24 8.53 -20.48
C TRP A 434 5.56 7.31 -21.33
N TRP A 435 6.34 6.39 -20.77
CA TRP A 435 6.71 5.14 -21.42
C TRP A 435 6.21 3.96 -20.60
N HIS A 436 5.34 3.16 -21.20
CA HIS A 436 4.69 2.02 -20.56
C HIS A 436 5.31 0.70 -21.04
N ARG A 437 5.53 -0.21 -20.10
CA ARG A 437 6.03 -1.56 -20.37
C ARG A 437 5.07 -2.61 -19.83
N LEU A 438 4.95 -3.73 -20.55
CA LEU A 438 4.51 -5.00 -19.95
C LEU A 438 5.73 -5.92 -19.87
N ILE A 439 6.04 -6.44 -18.69
CA ILE A 439 7.22 -7.26 -18.41
C ILE A 439 6.75 -8.62 -17.91
N ASN A 440 7.17 -9.70 -18.57
CA ASN A 440 6.93 -11.08 -18.15
C ASN A 440 8.24 -11.71 -17.68
N VAL A 441 8.22 -12.33 -16.50
CA VAL A 441 9.40 -12.88 -15.81
C VAL A 441 9.07 -14.29 -15.31
N ALA A 442 9.90 -15.28 -15.64
CA ALA A 442 9.78 -16.61 -15.07
C ALA A 442 10.34 -16.63 -13.65
N VAL A 443 9.64 -17.34 -12.77
CA VAL A 443 10.03 -17.64 -11.40
C VAL A 443 10.62 -19.04 -11.40
N GLU A 444 11.93 -19.14 -11.54
CA GLU A 444 12.64 -20.43 -11.69
C GLU A 444 13.47 -20.74 -10.43
N PRO A 445 13.71 -22.01 -10.04
CA PRO A 445 14.49 -22.35 -8.83
C PRO A 445 15.95 -21.87 -8.77
N SER A 446 16.39 -21.10 -9.77
CA SER A 446 17.68 -20.42 -9.87
C SER A 446 17.58 -18.88 -9.72
N GLY A 447 16.39 -18.36 -9.39
CA GLY A 447 16.08 -16.93 -9.34
C GLY A 447 15.13 -16.48 -10.45
N PHE A 448 14.92 -15.17 -10.57
CA PHE A 448 14.08 -14.60 -11.62
C PHE A 448 14.75 -14.58 -13.00
N ARG A 449 13.98 -14.82 -14.07
CA ARG A 449 14.46 -14.74 -15.45
C ARG A 449 13.45 -14.09 -16.38
N GLU A 450 13.80 -12.91 -16.92
CA GLU A 450 12.99 -12.21 -17.92
C GLU A 450 12.65 -13.12 -19.13
N LEU A 451 11.39 -13.04 -19.56
CA LEU A 451 10.84 -13.77 -20.71
C LEU A 451 10.61 -12.85 -21.90
N ALA A 452 9.98 -11.70 -21.66
CA ALA A 452 9.71 -10.68 -22.65
C ALA A 452 9.39 -9.33 -21.97
N VAL A 453 9.75 -8.26 -22.66
CA VAL A 453 9.23 -6.91 -22.44
C VAL A 453 8.41 -6.51 -23.68
N LEU A 454 7.31 -5.80 -23.49
CA LEU A 454 6.62 -5.02 -24.53
C LEU A 454 6.78 -3.53 -24.22
N PRO A 455 6.93 -2.65 -25.23
CA PRO A 455 7.17 -2.97 -26.64
C PRO A 455 8.59 -3.52 -26.90
N ASN A 456 8.78 -4.22 -28.02
CA ASN A 456 10.07 -4.81 -28.42
C ASN A 456 10.25 -4.90 -29.95
N PRO A 457 11.42 -5.29 -30.50
CA PRO A 457 11.65 -5.33 -31.95
C PRO A 457 10.75 -6.28 -32.78
N ARG A 458 9.98 -7.19 -32.16
CA ARG A 458 8.94 -8.00 -32.83
C ARG A 458 7.55 -7.36 -32.71
N GLN A 459 7.28 -6.69 -31.60
CA GLN A 459 6.03 -5.98 -31.28
C GLN A 459 6.37 -4.52 -30.90
N PRO A 460 6.67 -3.65 -31.89
CA PRO A 460 7.24 -2.31 -31.65
C PRO A 460 6.19 -1.25 -31.31
N GLU A 461 4.91 -1.63 -31.24
CA GLU A 461 3.80 -0.74 -30.95
C GLU A 461 3.76 -0.39 -29.46
N ARG A 462 3.82 0.91 -29.15
CA ARG A 462 3.80 1.44 -27.79
C ARG A 462 2.43 1.19 -27.13
N ILE A 463 2.46 0.86 -25.84
CA ILE A 463 1.27 0.88 -24.98
C ILE A 463 0.99 2.36 -24.65
N GLY A 464 -0.25 2.81 -24.90
CA GLY A 464 -0.66 4.22 -24.80
C GLY A 464 -0.14 5.12 -25.91
N LYS A 465 -0.86 6.20 -26.22
CA LYS A 465 -0.41 7.25 -27.17
C LYS A 465 0.58 8.22 -26.50
N PRO A 466 1.31 9.07 -27.24
CA PRO A 466 2.19 10.07 -26.66
C PRO A 466 1.49 10.95 -25.62
N ARG A 467 2.11 11.05 -24.44
CA ARG A 467 1.70 11.82 -23.25
C ARG A 467 0.49 11.28 -22.48
N GLU A 468 -0.10 10.16 -22.89
CA GLU A 468 -1.08 9.43 -22.08
C GLU A 468 -0.39 8.70 -20.91
N ASN A 469 -1.08 8.47 -19.79
CA ASN A 469 -0.58 7.66 -18.67
C ASN A 469 -1.56 6.53 -18.33
N VAL A 470 -1.07 5.37 -17.86
CA VAL A 470 -1.90 4.25 -17.41
C VAL A 470 -2.76 4.63 -16.19
N GLN A 471 -4.09 4.63 -16.35
CA GLN A 471 -5.03 4.85 -15.23
C GLN A 471 -5.42 3.50 -14.59
N GLY A 472 -5.99 2.59 -15.38
CA GLY A 472 -6.46 1.26 -14.95
C GLY A 472 -5.73 0.10 -15.63
N VAL A 473 -5.64 -1.03 -14.93
CA VAL A 473 -5.12 -2.31 -15.44
C VAL A 473 -5.99 -3.46 -14.92
N ARG A 474 -6.13 -4.53 -15.68
CA ARG A 474 -6.54 -5.85 -15.18
C ARG A 474 -5.68 -6.93 -15.82
N LEU A 475 -4.93 -7.65 -14.99
CA LEU A 475 -4.24 -8.89 -15.37
C LEU A 475 -5.18 -10.08 -15.17
N THR A 476 -5.10 -11.06 -16.06
CA THR A 476 -5.85 -12.33 -16.03
C THR A 476 -4.89 -13.50 -16.31
N ASP A 477 -5.39 -14.71 -16.58
CA ASP A 477 -4.57 -15.89 -16.86
C ASP A 477 -4.02 -15.90 -18.31
N ASP A 478 -4.75 -15.31 -19.27
CA ASP A 478 -4.42 -15.29 -20.70
C ASP A 478 -4.21 -13.88 -21.29
N ARG A 479 -4.75 -12.84 -20.66
CA ARG A 479 -4.76 -11.45 -21.16
C ARG A 479 -4.35 -10.41 -20.12
N ALA A 480 -3.73 -9.34 -20.60
CA ALA A 480 -3.58 -8.08 -19.87
C ALA A 480 -4.43 -6.99 -20.55
N PHE A 481 -5.29 -6.35 -19.76
CA PHE A 481 -6.10 -5.20 -20.17
C PHE A 481 -5.50 -3.93 -19.57
N ILE A 482 -5.22 -2.91 -20.39
CA ILE A 482 -4.51 -1.69 -19.97
C ILE A 482 -5.25 -0.47 -20.53
N VAL A 483 -5.52 0.51 -19.67
CA VAL A 483 -6.21 1.78 -19.97
C VAL A 483 -5.22 2.94 -19.82
N THR A 484 -5.10 3.81 -20.83
CA THR A 484 -4.20 4.98 -20.81
C THR A 484 -4.95 6.27 -21.13
N PHE A 485 -4.55 7.41 -20.55
CA PHE A 485 -5.29 8.67 -20.77
C PHE A 485 -4.43 9.94 -20.84
N GLU A 486 -4.70 10.79 -21.83
CA GLU A 486 -4.50 12.27 -21.79
C GLU A 486 -5.84 12.99 -22.09
N ARG A 487 -6.67 12.44 -22.99
CA ARG A 487 -7.94 13.04 -23.49
C ARG A 487 -8.96 12.00 -23.98
N THR A 488 -8.45 10.92 -24.56
CA THR A 488 -9.16 9.69 -24.93
C THR A 488 -8.56 8.54 -24.14
N ASP A 489 -9.31 7.47 -23.95
CA ASP A 489 -8.83 6.19 -23.42
C ASP A 489 -8.80 5.15 -24.53
N PRO A 490 -7.62 4.63 -24.91
CA PRO A 490 -7.47 3.37 -25.60
C PRO A 490 -7.41 2.23 -24.58
N LEU A 491 -8.48 1.45 -24.48
CA LEU A 491 -8.45 0.15 -23.80
C LEU A 491 -7.67 -0.83 -24.68
N TYR A 492 -6.45 -1.16 -24.29
CA TYR A 492 -5.59 -2.16 -24.94
C TYR A 492 -5.86 -3.56 -24.41
N VAL A 493 -5.80 -4.55 -25.29
CA VAL A 493 -5.76 -5.99 -24.95
C VAL A 493 -4.44 -6.58 -25.43
N ILE A 494 -3.72 -7.26 -24.53
CA ILE A 494 -2.47 -7.97 -24.83
C ILE A 494 -2.65 -9.45 -24.49
N ASP A 495 -2.41 -10.35 -25.44
CA ASP A 495 -2.29 -11.79 -25.21
C ASP A 495 -0.96 -12.06 -24.49
N ILE A 496 -1.06 -12.71 -23.32
CA ILE A 496 0.07 -13.17 -22.50
C ILE A 496 0.09 -14.70 -22.34
N THR A 497 -0.80 -15.44 -23.02
CA THR A 497 -0.90 -16.92 -23.05
C THR A 497 0.42 -17.62 -23.40
N ARG A 498 1.30 -16.93 -24.14
CA ARG A 498 2.72 -17.28 -24.30
C ARG A 498 3.57 -16.16 -23.69
N PRO A 499 3.99 -16.25 -22.41
CA PRO A 499 4.65 -15.14 -21.73
C PRO A 499 6.00 -14.70 -22.31
N ALA A 500 6.67 -15.53 -23.11
CA ALA A 500 7.88 -15.17 -23.86
C ALA A 500 7.62 -14.64 -25.29
N GLU A 501 6.36 -14.64 -25.75
CA GLU A 501 5.91 -14.08 -27.02
C GLU A 501 4.59 -13.29 -26.89
N PRO A 502 4.43 -12.41 -25.88
CA PRO A 502 3.20 -11.64 -25.70
C PRO A 502 3.01 -10.63 -26.84
N TYR A 503 1.77 -10.28 -27.14
CA TYR A 503 1.46 -9.33 -28.22
C TYR A 503 0.15 -8.59 -28.01
N MET A 504 0.11 -7.34 -28.47
CA MET A 504 -1.13 -6.56 -28.53
C MET A 504 -2.10 -7.22 -29.53
N THR A 505 -3.29 -7.56 -29.08
CA THR A 505 -4.36 -8.13 -29.91
C THR A 505 -5.31 -7.06 -30.43
N ASP A 506 -5.55 -6.00 -29.64
CA ASP A 506 -6.49 -4.93 -29.99
C ASP A 506 -6.29 -3.65 -29.16
N ALA A 507 -6.91 -2.55 -29.61
CA ALA A 507 -7.01 -1.27 -28.91
C ALA A 507 -8.33 -0.57 -29.26
N TYR A 508 -9.23 -0.41 -28.28
CA TYR A 508 -10.51 0.28 -28.45
C TYR A 508 -10.43 1.72 -27.93
N GLU A 509 -10.52 2.71 -28.82
CA GLU A 509 -10.43 4.13 -28.49
C GLU A 509 -11.80 4.78 -28.22
N GLU A 510 -11.95 5.43 -27.07
CA GLU A 510 -13.13 6.25 -26.75
C GLU A 510 -12.82 7.51 -25.93
N THR A 511 -13.85 8.29 -25.59
CA THR A 511 -13.74 9.43 -24.68
C THR A 511 -14.04 9.01 -23.24
N GLY A 512 -13.45 9.74 -22.29
CA GLY A 512 -13.41 9.31 -20.90
C GLY A 512 -12.21 8.39 -20.62
N PHE A 513 -12.22 7.73 -19.47
CA PHE A 513 -11.29 6.66 -19.08
C PHE A 513 -11.86 5.76 -17.96
N SER A 514 -11.36 4.53 -17.86
CA SER A 514 -11.69 3.59 -16.77
C SER A 514 -10.57 3.43 -15.73
N ASP A 515 -10.75 3.96 -14.51
CA ASP A 515 -9.81 3.76 -13.39
C ASP A 515 -9.82 2.33 -12.84
N TYR A 516 -10.98 1.65 -12.91
CA TYR A 516 -11.19 0.29 -12.40
C TYR A 516 -11.77 -0.64 -13.47
N LEU A 517 -11.18 -1.84 -13.59
CA LEU A 517 -11.58 -2.89 -14.54
C LEU A 517 -12.02 -4.15 -13.77
N HIS A 518 -13.32 -4.44 -13.79
CA HIS A 518 -13.93 -5.60 -13.14
C HIS A 518 -14.18 -6.73 -14.14
N ARG A 519 -13.64 -7.93 -13.89
CA ARG A 519 -13.88 -9.12 -14.73
C ARG A 519 -15.25 -9.74 -14.39
N VAL A 520 -16.18 -9.73 -15.35
CA VAL A 520 -17.52 -10.36 -15.23
C VAL A 520 -17.48 -11.79 -15.78
N THR A 521 -16.79 -11.99 -16.89
CA THR A 521 -16.32 -13.30 -17.42
C THR A 521 -14.95 -13.09 -18.04
N ASP A 522 -14.27 -14.14 -18.51
CA ASP A 522 -12.97 -14.00 -19.19
C ASP A 522 -13.02 -13.04 -20.40
N ASP A 523 -14.18 -12.95 -21.05
CA ASP A 523 -14.41 -12.14 -22.26
C ASP A 523 -15.27 -10.88 -22.02
N LEU A 524 -15.72 -10.63 -20.78
CA LEU A 524 -16.57 -9.47 -20.43
C LEU A 524 -15.99 -8.71 -19.24
N LEU A 525 -15.70 -7.42 -19.44
CA LEU A 525 -15.16 -6.54 -18.41
C LEU A 525 -16.04 -5.30 -18.23
N VAL A 526 -16.26 -4.90 -16.99
CA VAL A 526 -16.90 -3.62 -16.65
C VAL A 526 -15.81 -2.60 -16.30
N GLY A 527 -15.72 -1.55 -17.09
CA GLY A 527 -14.95 -0.35 -16.78
C GLY A 527 -15.76 0.61 -15.92
N ILE A 528 -15.12 1.18 -14.91
CA ILE A 528 -15.69 2.25 -14.07
C ILE A 528 -14.66 3.38 -13.98
N GLY A 529 -15.11 4.59 -14.29
CA GLY A 529 -14.27 5.78 -14.32
C GLY A 529 -15.08 7.02 -14.68
N PHE A 530 -14.61 7.80 -15.64
CA PHE A 530 -15.18 9.11 -15.95
C PHE A 530 -15.36 9.32 -17.45
N GLN A 531 -16.47 9.93 -17.86
CA GLN A 531 -16.58 10.53 -19.20
C GLN A 531 -15.77 11.84 -19.20
N ALA A 532 -15.11 12.15 -20.32
CA ALA A 532 -14.34 13.38 -20.49
C ALA A 532 -14.56 14.01 -21.87
N ASN A 533 -14.44 15.33 -21.96
CA ASN A 533 -14.46 16.03 -23.24
C ASN A 533 -13.08 15.99 -23.94
N LEU A 534 -13.01 16.48 -25.19
CA LEU A 534 -11.77 16.53 -25.98
C LEU A 534 -10.65 17.43 -25.40
N ASP A 535 -10.93 18.20 -24.35
CA ASP A 535 -9.95 18.98 -23.58
C ASP A 535 -9.43 18.22 -22.34
N GLY A 536 -9.85 16.97 -22.14
CA GLY A 536 -9.51 16.14 -20.97
C GLY A 536 -10.33 16.47 -19.71
N VAL A 537 -11.39 17.28 -19.81
CA VAL A 537 -12.21 17.69 -18.66
C VAL A 537 -13.30 16.64 -18.39
N GLN A 538 -13.25 16.02 -17.21
CA GLN A 538 -14.29 15.10 -16.73
C GLN A 538 -15.68 15.76 -16.71
N THR A 539 -16.69 15.07 -17.24
CA THR A 539 -18.08 15.54 -17.35
C THR A 539 -19.09 14.73 -16.54
N ALA A 540 -18.89 13.43 -16.37
CA ALA A 540 -19.77 12.52 -15.63
C ALA A 540 -18.97 11.32 -15.08
N LEU A 541 -19.56 10.55 -14.15
CA LEU A 541 -19.09 9.19 -13.85
C LEU A 541 -19.50 8.28 -15.02
N LYS A 542 -18.61 7.43 -15.54
CA LYS A 542 -18.90 6.51 -16.65
C LYS A 542 -18.79 5.06 -16.21
N VAL A 543 -19.69 4.23 -16.72
CA VAL A 543 -19.65 2.77 -16.57
C VAL A 543 -19.87 2.14 -17.95
N SER A 544 -18.95 1.27 -18.36
CA SER A 544 -18.92 0.65 -19.69
C SER A 544 -18.83 -0.87 -19.56
N LEU A 545 -19.56 -1.62 -20.40
CA LEU A 545 -19.36 -3.06 -20.56
C LEU A 545 -18.58 -3.31 -21.85
N TYR A 546 -17.36 -3.82 -21.72
CA TYR A 546 -16.52 -4.22 -22.86
C TYR A 546 -16.67 -5.72 -23.15
N ASP A 547 -16.73 -6.06 -24.43
CA ASP A 547 -16.76 -7.43 -24.97
C ASP A 547 -15.47 -7.69 -25.75
N ALA A 548 -14.72 -8.68 -25.29
CA ALA A 548 -13.42 -9.11 -25.81
C ALA A 548 -13.45 -10.59 -26.30
N SER A 549 -14.64 -11.15 -26.55
CA SER A 549 -14.85 -12.55 -26.94
C SER A 549 -14.31 -12.91 -28.34
N VAL A 550 -13.96 -11.91 -29.14
CA VAL A 550 -13.38 -12.05 -30.48
C VAL A 550 -12.05 -11.28 -30.51
N PRO A 551 -10.90 -11.96 -30.64
CA PRO A 551 -9.60 -11.27 -30.74
C PRO A 551 -9.53 -10.37 -31.97
N GLY A 552 -9.32 -9.06 -31.77
CA GLY A 552 -9.35 -8.05 -32.84
C GLY A 552 -10.75 -7.49 -33.18
N ASP A 553 -11.73 -7.64 -32.27
CA ASP A 553 -13.04 -6.98 -32.29
C ASP A 553 -13.46 -6.58 -30.86
N LEU A 554 -12.53 -5.98 -30.09
CA LEU A 554 -12.82 -5.36 -28.79
C LEU A 554 -13.76 -4.16 -28.99
N ARG A 555 -14.82 -4.11 -28.16
CA ARG A 555 -15.84 -3.07 -28.24
C ARG A 555 -16.45 -2.78 -26.87
N SER A 556 -16.86 -1.52 -26.64
CA SER A 556 -17.96 -1.27 -25.70
C SER A 556 -19.27 -1.78 -26.32
N VAL A 557 -20.06 -2.54 -25.55
CA VAL A 557 -21.41 -2.97 -25.93
C VAL A 557 -22.52 -2.18 -25.23
N TYR A 558 -22.22 -1.55 -24.09
CA TYR A 558 -23.11 -0.65 -23.35
C TYR A 558 -22.29 0.39 -22.59
N ASP A 559 -22.77 1.63 -22.57
CA ASP A 559 -22.20 2.77 -21.83
C ASP A 559 -23.31 3.51 -21.08
N ASP A 560 -23.15 3.72 -19.78
CA ASP A 560 -23.99 4.62 -18.98
C ASP A 560 -23.14 5.78 -18.41
N GLU A 561 -23.67 7.00 -18.50
CA GLU A 561 -23.12 8.20 -17.84
C GLU A 561 -24.02 8.63 -16.67
N TRP A 562 -23.43 8.81 -15.48
CA TRP A 562 -24.14 9.13 -14.25
C TRP A 562 -23.69 10.46 -13.64
N GLY A 563 -24.67 11.33 -13.38
CA GLY A 563 -24.46 12.66 -12.83
C GLY A 563 -23.64 13.57 -13.74
N GLY A 564 -23.13 14.65 -13.16
CA GLY A 564 -22.27 15.63 -13.80
C GLY A 564 -20.87 15.70 -13.17
N ARG A 565 -20.12 16.75 -13.51
CA ARG A 565 -18.76 16.98 -13.04
C ARG A 565 -18.73 17.19 -11.53
N GLY A 566 -17.99 16.32 -10.82
CA GLY A 566 -17.96 16.26 -9.35
C GLY A 566 -18.67 15.02 -8.78
N SER A 567 -19.29 14.20 -9.63
CA SER A 567 -19.68 12.83 -9.30
C SER A 567 -18.44 11.97 -9.03
N TRP A 568 -18.56 10.93 -8.20
CA TRP A 568 -17.46 10.03 -7.81
C TRP A 568 -18.03 8.73 -7.22
N ALA A 569 -17.24 7.64 -7.28
CA ALA A 569 -17.56 6.35 -6.67
C ALA A 569 -16.34 5.83 -5.88
N PRO A 570 -16.50 5.16 -4.72
CA PRO A 570 -15.35 4.69 -3.96
C PRO A 570 -14.58 3.56 -4.66
N VAL A 571 -15.25 2.78 -5.53
CA VAL A 571 -14.65 1.69 -6.32
C VAL A 571 -13.41 2.10 -7.11
N LEU A 572 -13.30 3.37 -7.50
CA LEU A 572 -12.17 3.95 -8.23
C LEU A 572 -10.83 3.85 -7.47
N HIS A 573 -10.86 3.69 -6.13
CA HIS A 573 -9.69 3.61 -5.24
C HIS A 573 -9.84 2.61 -4.08
N ASN A 574 -10.91 1.80 -4.08
CA ASN A 574 -11.16 0.73 -3.11
C ASN A 574 -12.12 -0.30 -3.74
N HIS A 575 -11.58 -1.42 -4.21
CA HIS A 575 -12.29 -2.30 -5.13
C HIS A 575 -13.49 -3.05 -4.50
N HIS A 576 -13.58 -3.21 -3.17
CA HIS A 576 -14.73 -3.85 -2.50
C HIS A 576 -15.87 -2.88 -2.15
N ALA A 577 -15.74 -1.60 -2.50
CA ALA A 577 -16.93 -0.77 -2.70
C ALA A 577 -17.83 -1.31 -3.83
N LEU A 578 -17.29 -2.13 -4.75
CA LEU A 578 -18.07 -2.91 -5.69
C LEU A 578 -18.34 -4.34 -5.17
N THR A 579 -19.60 -4.71 -5.26
CA THR A 579 -20.15 -6.02 -4.90
C THR A 579 -20.56 -6.74 -6.18
N GLY A 580 -19.97 -7.90 -6.44
CA GLY A 580 -20.35 -8.78 -7.55
C GLY A 580 -21.16 -10.00 -7.07
N LEU A 581 -22.01 -10.53 -7.93
CA LEU A 581 -22.62 -11.85 -7.73
C LEU A 581 -22.90 -12.53 -9.08
N ALA A 582 -22.30 -13.70 -9.29
CA ALA A 582 -22.63 -14.61 -10.39
C ALA A 582 -23.78 -15.53 -9.97
N TRP A 583 -24.78 -15.73 -10.85
CA TRP A 583 -25.88 -16.65 -10.56
C TRP A 583 -25.47 -18.11 -10.86
N PRO A 584 -25.53 -19.03 -9.88
CA PRO A 584 -25.16 -20.42 -10.11
C PRO A 584 -25.99 -21.06 -11.24
N ASN A 585 -25.28 -21.56 -12.27
CA ASN A 585 -25.84 -22.19 -13.46
C ASN A 585 -26.74 -21.27 -14.34
N GLN A 586 -26.56 -19.95 -14.28
CA GLN A 586 -27.23 -19.00 -15.17
C GLN A 586 -26.19 -18.06 -15.81
N PRO A 587 -26.36 -17.64 -17.08
CA PRO A 587 -25.48 -16.65 -17.71
C PRO A 587 -25.86 -15.25 -17.24
N ARG A 588 -25.74 -15.00 -15.93
CA ARG A 588 -26.22 -13.77 -15.27
C ARG A 588 -25.28 -13.35 -14.15
N TYR A 589 -24.96 -12.06 -14.12
CA TYR A 589 -24.13 -11.42 -13.11
C TYR A 589 -24.79 -10.12 -12.65
N ARG A 590 -24.77 -9.82 -11.35
CA ARG A 590 -25.17 -8.49 -10.85
C ARG A 590 -24.01 -7.74 -10.24
N LEU A 591 -24.06 -6.42 -10.37
CA LEU A 591 -23.18 -5.49 -9.69
C LEU A 591 -23.99 -4.54 -8.80
N ALA A 592 -23.41 -4.16 -7.67
CA ALA A 592 -23.81 -2.99 -6.91
C ALA A 592 -22.57 -2.21 -6.45
N PHE A 593 -22.59 -0.87 -6.49
CA PHE A 593 -21.57 -0.05 -5.82
C PHE A 593 -22.10 1.33 -5.39
N PRO A 594 -21.67 1.87 -4.23
CA PRO A 594 -22.01 3.21 -3.79
C PRO A 594 -21.51 4.29 -4.75
N VAL A 595 -22.27 5.37 -4.87
CA VAL A 595 -21.91 6.56 -5.66
C VAL A 595 -22.32 7.84 -4.93
N MET A 596 -21.59 8.91 -5.21
CA MET A 596 -22.06 10.29 -5.06
C MET A 596 -22.23 10.85 -6.46
N LEU A 597 -23.47 11.15 -6.86
CA LEU A 597 -23.75 11.81 -8.13
C LEU A 597 -23.98 13.29 -7.90
N ALA A 598 -23.35 14.14 -8.70
CA ALA A 598 -23.49 15.59 -8.67
C ALA A 598 -24.45 16.07 -9.76
N GLU A 599 -25.34 17.02 -9.47
CA GLU A 599 -25.97 17.85 -10.51
C GLU A 599 -25.14 19.11 -10.78
N ASP A 600 -24.57 19.71 -9.71
CA ASP A 600 -23.51 20.72 -9.80
C ASP A 600 -22.47 20.57 -8.68
N TRP A 601 -21.55 21.53 -8.53
CA TRP A 601 -20.51 21.48 -7.50
C TRP A 601 -21.02 21.43 -6.06
N ASN A 602 -22.22 21.95 -5.81
CA ASN A 602 -22.85 22.11 -4.51
C ASN A 602 -24.01 21.12 -4.29
N ASP A 603 -24.73 20.73 -5.35
CA ASP A 603 -25.82 19.75 -5.27
C ASP A 603 -25.32 18.34 -5.64
N ARG A 604 -25.31 17.44 -4.66
CA ARG A 604 -24.84 16.05 -4.79
C ARG A 604 -25.69 15.11 -3.96
N GLN A 605 -26.09 13.99 -4.55
CA GLN A 605 -26.87 12.95 -3.90
C GLN A 605 -26.09 11.64 -3.80
N GLY A 606 -26.08 11.06 -2.61
CA GLY A 606 -25.61 9.70 -2.37
C GLY A 606 -26.61 8.65 -2.88
N GLY A 607 -26.10 7.59 -3.49
CA GLY A 607 -26.90 6.44 -3.91
C GLY A 607 -26.08 5.17 -4.06
N VAL A 608 -26.71 4.13 -4.58
CA VAL A 608 -26.05 2.93 -5.08
C VAL A 608 -26.46 2.74 -6.54
N LEU A 609 -25.50 2.44 -7.42
CA LEU A 609 -25.77 1.96 -8.78
C LEU A 609 -25.90 0.45 -8.75
N LEU A 610 -26.87 -0.07 -9.48
CA LEU A 610 -27.22 -1.48 -9.59
C LEU A 610 -27.23 -1.88 -11.07
N TYR A 611 -26.67 -3.04 -11.39
CA TYR A 611 -26.66 -3.60 -12.75
C TYR A 611 -27.05 -5.07 -12.78
N ASP A 612 -27.83 -5.47 -13.77
CA ASP A 612 -28.14 -6.86 -14.13
C ASP A 612 -27.56 -7.14 -15.52
N ILE A 613 -26.60 -8.06 -15.60
CA ILE A 613 -25.84 -8.39 -16.80
C ILE A 613 -26.18 -9.81 -17.22
N THR A 614 -26.81 -10.00 -18.39
CA THR A 614 -26.81 -11.32 -19.03
C THR A 614 -25.48 -11.49 -19.74
N THR A 615 -24.77 -12.61 -19.53
CA THR A 615 -23.41 -12.82 -20.07
C THR A 615 -23.37 -13.65 -21.34
N ALA A 616 -24.42 -14.42 -21.66
CA ALA A 616 -24.52 -15.27 -22.85
C ALA A 616 -25.99 -15.57 -23.20
N PRO A 617 -26.35 -15.82 -24.48
CA PRO A 617 -25.48 -15.99 -25.65
C PRO A 617 -25.05 -14.67 -26.34
N ALA A 618 -25.60 -13.54 -25.91
CA ALA A 618 -25.16 -12.19 -26.25
C ALA A 618 -25.36 -11.31 -25.01
N PRO A 619 -24.49 -10.32 -24.74
CA PRO A 619 -24.58 -9.54 -23.52
C PRO A 619 -25.82 -8.64 -23.48
N THR A 620 -26.48 -8.57 -22.33
CA THR A 620 -27.53 -7.58 -22.03
C THR A 620 -27.21 -6.85 -20.73
N TRP A 621 -27.67 -5.61 -20.63
CA TRP A 621 -27.35 -4.70 -19.54
C TRP A 621 -28.61 -3.93 -19.15
N ASP A 622 -29.12 -4.18 -17.94
CA ASP A 622 -30.14 -3.37 -17.29
C ASP A 622 -29.49 -2.63 -16.11
N SER A 623 -29.67 -1.31 -16.03
CA SER A 623 -29.05 -0.46 -14.99
C SER A 623 -30.07 0.36 -14.19
N GLN A 624 -29.78 0.60 -12.92
CA GLN A 624 -30.62 1.41 -12.04
C GLN A 624 -29.81 2.15 -10.96
N TRP A 625 -30.09 3.44 -10.80
CA TRP A 625 -29.68 4.23 -9.63
C TRP A 625 -30.75 4.16 -8.53
N VAL A 626 -30.28 4.02 -7.28
CA VAL A 626 -31.12 4.04 -6.08
C VAL A 626 -30.62 5.14 -5.13
N PRO A 627 -31.34 6.28 -5.01
CA PRO A 627 -30.96 7.36 -4.10
C PRO A 627 -31.16 6.99 -2.63
N ILE A 628 -30.28 7.53 -1.78
CA ILE A 628 -30.35 7.41 -0.33
C ILE A 628 -30.63 8.80 0.29
N ASP A 629 -31.84 9.00 0.81
CA ASP A 629 -32.17 10.13 1.71
C ASP A 629 -31.42 9.93 3.04
N SER A 630 -30.24 10.53 3.20
CA SER A 630 -29.44 10.51 4.43
C SER A 630 -29.57 11.84 5.17
N ARG A 631 -30.32 11.85 6.29
CA ARG A 631 -30.78 13.10 6.93
C ARG A 631 -29.79 13.76 7.89
N ASP A 632 -28.75 13.05 8.33
CA ASP A 632 -27.93 13.45 9.48
C ASP A 632 -26.40 13.23 9.30
N GLN A 633 -25.89 13.02 8.07
CA GLN A 633 -24.44 12.90 7.81
C GLN A 633 -23.98 13.60 6.52
N ASP A 634 -22.86 14.32 6.58
CA ASP A 634 -22.30 15.15 5.51
C ASP A 634 -21.64 14.34 4.37
N GLY A 635 -22.45 13.55 3.65
CA GLY A 635 -22.20 13.08 2.28
C GLY A 635 -21.00 12.16 2.03
N TRP A 636 -19.77 12.68 2.13
CA TRP A 636 -18.59 12.11 1.48
C TRP A 636 -18.03 10.86 2.19
N MET A 637 -17.73 10.94 3.49
CA MET A 637 -17.20 9.77 4.23
C MET A 637 -18.25 8.64 4.33
N ALA A 638 -19.54 8.98 4.43
CA ALA A 638 -20.62 8.00 4.47
C ALA A 638 -20.75 7.20 3.18
N VAL A 639 -20.40 7.78 2.03
CA VAL A 639 -20.26 7.11 0.72
C VAL A 639 -18.94 6.32 0.65
N GLN A 640 -17.83 6.89 1.12
CA GLN A 640 -16.49 6.30 1.01
C GLN A 640 -16.41 4.90 1.64
N ASP A 641 -16.92 4.78 2.87
CA ASP A 641 -16.89 3.53 3.63
C ASP A 641 -18.16 2.66 3.42
N ALA A 642 -19.01 3.01 2.44
CA ALA A 642 -20.21 2.24 2.15
C ALA A 642 -19.87 0.89 1.47
N ARG A 643 -20.74 -0.10 1.69
CA ARG A 643 -20.63 -1.46 1.13
C ARG A 643 -22.01 -1.98 0.78
N ALA A 644 -22.17 -2.55 -0.41
CA ALA A 644 -23.35 -3.33 -0.75
C ALA A 644 -23.11 -4.83 -0.47
N PHE A 645 -24.20 -5.59 -0.35
CA PHE A 645 -24.20 -7.03 -0.15
C PHE A 645 -25.51 -7.61 -0.72
N PHE A 646 -25.42 -8.69 -1.47
CA PHE A 646 -26.55 -9.41 -2.03
C PHE A 646 -26.88 -10.66 -1.22
N TYR A 647 -28.17 -10.86 -0.90
CA TYR A 647 -28.71 -12.14 -0.44
C TYR A 647 -29.85 -12.55 -1.40
N GLY A 648 -29.50 -13.25 -2.48
CA GLY A 648 -30.42 -13.58 -3.57
C GLY A 648 -30.95 -12.34 -4.30
N ASP A 649 -32.23 -12.02 -4.07
CA ASP A 649 -32.88 -10.80 -4.59
C ASP A 649 -32.97 -9.67 -3.54
N ALA A 650 -32.42 -9.85 -2.33
CA ALA A 650 -32.24 -8.77 -1.37
C ALA A 650 -30.93 -8.02 -1.59
N VAL A 651 -30.97 -6.70 -1.53
CA VAL A 651 -29.79 -5.83 -1.41
C VAL A 651 -29.74 -5.30 0.01
N HIS A 652 -28.58 -5.42 0.64
CA HIS A 652 -28.25 -4.86 1.94
C HIS A 652 -27.11 -3.85 1.73
N LEU A 653 -27.31 -2.59 2.14
CA LEU A 653 -26.38 -1.49 1.92
C LEU A 653 -26.00 -0.90 3.28
N VAL A 654 -24.71 -0.98 3.61
CA VAL A 654 -24.12 -0.29 4.77
C VAL A 654 -23.78 1.13 4.34
N TRP A 655 -24.31 2.12 5.06
CA TRP A 655 -24.16 3.53 4.75
C TRP A 655 -23.84 4.31 6.02
N GLY A 656 -22.58 4.72 6.20
CA GLY A 656 -22.12 5.33 7.46
C GLY A 656 -22.34 4.41 8.68
N ARG A 657 -23.39 4.72 9.46
CA ARG A 657 -23.89 3.95 10.63
C ARG A 657 -25.35 3.49 10.50
N GLU A 658 -25.81 3.32 9.26
CA GLU A 658 -27.14 2.77 8.94
C GLU A 658 -27.01 1.51 8.06
N LEU A 659 -27.83 0.50 8.37
CA LEU A 659 -28.06 -0.63 7.48
C LEU A 659 -29.38 -0.38 6.75
N ILE A 660 -29.29 -0.22 5.44
CA ILE A 660 -30.41 -0.06 4.52
C ILE A 660 -30.65 -1.42 3.85
N SER A 661 -31.89 -1.81 3.59
CA SER A 661 -32.17 -3.04 2.85
C SER A 661 -33.44 -2.93 2.02
N PHE A 662 -33.40 -3.45 0.79
CA PHE A 662 -34.51 -3.40 -0.16
C PHE A 662 -34.48 -4.59 -1.13
N PRO A 663 -35.64 -5.05 -1.65
CA PRO A 663 -35.66 -6.05 -2.72
C PRO A 663 -35.21 -5.45 -4.06
N TRP A 664 -34.45 -6.19 -4.85
CA TRP A 664 -34.01 -5.81 -6.20
C TRP A 664 -35.17 -5.37 -7.11
N GLN A 665 -36.30 -6.07 -7.02
CA GLN A 665 -37.52 -5.77 -7.80
C GLN A 665 -38.31 -4.54 -7.30
N ASN A 666 -37.92 -3.94 -6.17
CA ASN A 666 -38.51 -2.71 -5.65
C ASN A 666 -37.54 -1.96 -4.70
N PRO A 667 -36.49 -1.32 -5.23
CA PRO A 667 -35.49 -0.66 -4.40
C PRO A 667 -35.99 0.60 -3.67
N THR A 668 -37.21 1.05 -3.98
CA THR A 668 -37.87 2.13 -3.22
C THR A 668 -38.42 1.65 -1.87
N ALA A 669 -38.60 0.34 -1.67
CA ALA A 669 -39.07 -0.26 -0.42
C ALA A 669 -37.96 -0.40 0.64
N GLN A 670 -37.22 0.68 0.89
CA GLN A 670 -36.09 0.71 1.82
C GLN A 670 -36.54 0.50 3.28
N ARG A 671 -36.01 -0.53 3.92
CA ARG A 671 -36.02 -0.73 5.38
C ARG A 671 -34.69 -0.24 5.94
N ARG A 672 -34.68 0.37 7.13
CA ARG A 672 -33.50 1.04 7.69
C ARG A 672 -33.38 0.81 9.20
N THR A 673 -32.15 0.59 9.67
CA THR A 673 -31.79 0.56 11.10
C THR A 673 -30.43 1.21 11.30
N ALA A 674 -30.35 2.22 12.18
CA ALA A 674 -29.09 2.89 12.58
C ALA A 674 -28.64 2.45 13.98
N TRP A 675 -27.36 2.68 14.31
CA TRP A 675 -26.72 2.32 15.58
C TRP A 675 -25.68 3.36 16.06
#